data_AF-A0A395I1N9-F1
#
_entry.id   AF-A0A395I1N9-F1
#
_cell.length_a   1.000
_cell.length_b   1.000
_cell.length_c   1.000
_cell.angle_alpha   90.00
_cell.angle_beta   90.00
_cell.angle_gamma   90.00
#
_symmetry.space_group_name_H-M   'P 1'
#
loop_
_entity.id
_entity.type
_entity.pdbx_description
1 polymer ?
#
loop_
_entity_poly.entity_id
_entity_poly.type
_entity_poly.pdbx_seq_one_letter_code
_entity_poly.pdbx_strand_id
1 'polypeptide(L)'
;MKLIATLALGATASTAVLGAVLPQQEPLTDHSVHHGQERYLIELAPYQTRWVTEEEKWSLKLDGVNFIDVTAERNTGFYPTLNAGSYVHYPVKMEHSEEVAPLLRNLSKDNMEKNLERFTSFHTRYYRSATGVESATWLYNRVLDVIEQTGASKHGATVEQFAHSWGQFSIIARVPGQTNRTVVLGAHQDSINLFLPSILAAPGADDDGSGTVTILEALRGLLQSETVAQGKALNTVEFHWYSAEEGGMLGSQAIFSRYKKEKRDVKAMLQQDMTGYIQGSLDAGRKEAIGIMVDYVDQGLTQFLKDVTKEYCRIGYIETKCGYACSDHTSASKYGYPSAMATESEMENSNKKIHTTDDRIKYLSFDHMLEHAKLTMDPTIPYPKELQLACLTVQRATLATKKLLEAVDKGSFDKSDSTPVTIADFAAQALIIAAIHHAFPDDVFVGEENASALRSDPALLDRTWELVASTRLTDEESDAQLYTPQTKEELLDIIDLGAQGTCSSQNRAWVLDPVDGTATFIQGQQYAVCLCLLESGRQKVGVLGCPNMNLEKGYIHEDIVDREGYGHQVFAVAGHGAYMRKMGTGALLPAHKLEPKPAITAPKDIIFVDCAGGSSDINMHARLASQLGAPWPHTTDLWATQLRYIAIAVGGCNASMKIPRKASYRSKIWDHAGGMLIVEEVGCIVSDLAGRPVDCSLGRTLAGCHGMIVAPSSIHQRFVDAVQQIM
;
A
#
# COMPACT_ATOMS: atom_id res chain seq x y z
N MET A 1 -10.32 9.73 60.98
CA MET A 1 -9.43 10.61 61.76
C MET A 1 -8.09 10.73 61.02
N LYS A 2 -7.59 11.96 60.87
CA LYS A 2 -6.35 12.42 60.21
C LYS A 2 -5.10 11.73 60.80
N LEU A 3 -3.93 11.64 60.13
CA LEU A 3 -2.99 12.68 59.62
C LEU A 3 -2.13 12.07 58.47
N ILE A 4 -1.84 12.72 57.31
CA ILE A 4 -1.02 13.93 56.99
C ILE A 4 0.43 13.78 57.53
N ALA A 5 1.52 13.76 56.75
CA ALA A 5 2.01 14.85 55.90
C ALA A 5 3.10 14.43 54.88
N THR A 6 3.15 15.21 53.81
CA THR A 6 4.07 15.35 52.69
C THR A 6 5.48 15.85 53.07
N LEU A 7 6.50 15.52 52.27
CA LEU A 7 7.55 16.48 51.90
C LEU A 7 8.31 16.04 50.63
N ALA A 8 8.26 16.92 49.63
CA ALA A 8 9.03 16.88 48.39
C ALA A 8 10.30 17.72 48.54
N LEU A 9 11.35 17.37 47.80
CA LEU A 9 12.40 18.29 47.36
C LEU A 9 13.06 17.68 46.11
N GLY A 10 12.84 18.32 44.97
CA GLY A 10 13.64 18.12 43.76
C GLY A 10 14.74 19.17 43.68
N ALA A 11 15.83 18.84 42.98
CA ALA A 11 16.55 19.76 42.08
C ALA A 11 17.74 19.04 41.39
N THR A 12 17.72 19.12 40.06
CA THR A 12 18.86 19.35 39.15
C THR A 12 20.00 18.33 39.10
N ALA A 13 19.93 17.42 38.11
CA ALA A 13 21.12 16.83 37.51
C ALA A 13 21.48 17.64 36.25
N SER A 14 22.53 18.45 36.39
CA SER A 14 23.12 19.24 35.32
C SER A 14 23.78 18.36 34.27
N THR A 15 23.68 18.83 33.03
CA THR A 15 24.38 18.39 31.84
C THR A 15 25.90 18.31 32.04
N ALA A 16 26.46 17.11 31.93
CA ALA A 16 27.87 16.90 31.62
C ALA A 16 27.96 15.78 30.58
N VAL A 17 28.08 16.19 29.31
CA VAL A 17 28.55 15.35 28.22
C VAL A 17 30.00 15.01 28.53
N LEU A 18 30.24 13.92 29.24
CA LEU A 18 31.53 13.25 29.25
C LEU A 18 31.61 12.48 27.94
N GLY A 19 32.28 13.07 26.96
CA GLY A 19 32.70 12.36 25.76
C GLY A 19 33.50 11.13 26.17
N ALA A 20 32.86 9.97 26.11
CA ALA A 20 33.56 8.71 26.18
C ALA A 20 34.41 8.63 24.91
N VAL A 21 35.73 8.78 25.08
CA VAL A 21 36.70 8.40 24.06
C VAL A 21 36.50 6.89 23.85
N LEU A 22 35.87 6.53 22.75
CA LEU A 22 35.65 5.15 22.33
C LEU A 22 37.03 4.51 22.08
N PRO A 23 37.26 3.25 22.52
CA PRO A 23 38.46 2.54 22.13
C PRO A 23 38.41 2.31 20.62
N GLN A 24 39.35 2.91 19.91
CA GLN A 24 39.59 2.66 18.49
C GLN A 24 40.04 1.20 18.37
N GLN A 25 39.20 0.32 17.83
CA GLN A 25 39.62 -1.04 17.50
C GLN A 25 40.66 -0.96 16.38
N GLU A 26 41.90 -1.35 16.67
CA GLU A 26 42.95 -1.40 15.67
C GLU A 26 42.69 -2.56 14.69
N PRO A 27 42.90 -2.36 13.38
CA PRO A 27 42.90 -3.44 12.39
C PRO A 27 43.88 -4.55 12.82
N LEU A 28 43.58 -5.80 12.46
CA LEU A 28 44.61 -6.84 12.49
C LEU A 28 45.71 -6.44 11.48
N THR A 29 46.80 -5.88 11.97
CA THR A 29 47.98 -5.49 11.16
C THR A 29 48.81 -6.69 10.72
N ASP A 30 48.39 -7.90 11.04
CA ASP A 30 49.11 -9.11 10.65
C ASP A 30 48.63 -9.61 9.29
N HIS A 31 49.37 -9.22 8.25
CA HIS A 31 49.24 -9.79 6.91
C HIS A 31 49.74 -11.24 6.82
N SER A 32 50.20 -11.84 7.92
CA SER A 32 50.42 -13.28 7.96
C SER A 32 49.13 -13.99 8.33
N VAL A 33 48.52 -14.64 7.32
CA VAL A 33 47.69 -15.80 7.59
C VAL A 33 48.62 -16.81 8.24
N HIS A 34 48.64 -16.87 9.57
CA HIS A 34 49.38 -17.90 10.28
C HIS A 34 48.81 -19.25 9.83
N HIS A 35 49.55 -19.96 8.96
CA HIS A 35 49.34 -21.38 8.63
C HIS A 35 49.68 -22.26 9.85
N GLY A 36 49.02 -22.01 10.98
CA GLY A 36 48.98 -22.96 12.08
C GLY A 36 48.04 -24.11 11.72
N GLN A 37 48.23 -25.28 12.33
CA GLN A 37 47.33 -26.43 12.25
C GLN A 37 45.95 -26.16 12.91
N GLU A 38 45.41 -24.95 12.82
CA GLU A 38 44.06 -24.65 13.29
C GLU A 38 43.07 -25.42 12.42
N ARG A 39 42.25 -26.22 13.11
CA ARG A 39 41.12 -26.92 12.50
C ARG A 39 39.85 -26.28 13.04
N TYR A 40 38.88 -26.15 12.15
CA TYR A 40 37.54 -25.66 12.41
C TYR A 40 36.58 -26.83 12.37
N LEU A 41 35.62 -26.84 13.29
CA LEU A 41 34.54 -27.82 13.28
C LEU A 41 33.40 -27.23 12.47
N ILE A 42 33.13 -27.82 11.30
CA ILE A 42 32.00 -27.41 10.46
C ILE A 42 30.86 -28.41 10.55
N GLU A 43 29.63 -27.96 10.32
CA GLU A 43 28.42 -28.77 10.18
C GLU A 43 27.91 -28.67 8.73
N LEU A 44 27.83 -29.81 8.04
CA LEU A 44 27.45 -29.91 6.61
C LEU A 44 25.98 -30.26 6.41
N ALA A 45 25.37 -30.87 7.42
CA ALA A 45 23.96 -31.22 7.53
C ALA A 45 23.64 -31.38 9.02
N PRO A 46 22.36 -31.43 9.44
CA PRO A 46 22.03 -31.61 10.85
C PRO A 46 22.77 -32.80 11.46
N TYR A 47 23.55 -32.54 12.51
CA TYR A 47 24.37 -33.51 13.24
C TYR A 47 25.58 -34.10 12.49
N GLN A 48 25.87 -33.64 11.28
CA GLN A 48 27.01 -34.10 10.47
C GLN A 48 28.15 -33.10 10.55
N THR A 49 29.06 -33.33 11.50
CA THR A 49 30.22 -32.45 11.69
C THR A 49 31.53 -33.04 11.16
N ARG A 50 32.42 -32.15 10.71
CA ARG A 50 33.75 -32.51 10.21
C ARG A 50 34.77 -31.48 10.66
N TRP A 51 35.93 -31.95 11.10
CA TRP A 51 37.10 -31.08 11.29
C TRP A 51 37.74 -30.79 9.94
N VAL A 52 37.95 -29.52 9.66
CA VAL A 52 38.54 -29.03 8.42
C VAL A 52 39.56 -27.95 8.72
N THR A 53 40.56 -27.83 7.88
CA THR A 53 41.43 -26.65 7.81
C THR A 53 40.69 -25.48 7.15
N GLU A 54 41.23 -24.27 7.27
CA GLU A 54 40.67 -23.10 6.56
C GLU A 54 40.68 -23.32 5.04
N GLU A 55 41.74 -23.95 4.49
CA GLU A 55 41.84 -24.33 3.07
C GLU A 55 40.73 -25.31 2.65
N GLU A 56 40.39 -26.28 3.50
CA GLU A 56 39.28 -27.21 3.23
C GLU A 56 37.90 -26.53 3.32
N LYS A 57 37.72 -25.50 4.17
CA LYS A 57 36.51 -24.66 4.14
C LYS A 57 36.39 -23.93 2.80
N TRP A 58 37.50 -23.39 2.30
CA TRP A 58 37.51 -22.71 0.99
C TRP A 58 37.26 -23.67 -0.16
N SER A 59 37.84 -24.87 -0.14
CA SER A 59 37.55 -25.90 -1.14
C SER A 59 36.07 -26.24 -1.15
N LEU A 60 35.43 -26.39 0.01
CA LEU A 60 33.99 -26.64 0.09
C LEU A 60 33.17 -25.50 -0.53
N LYS A 61 33.48 -24.23 -0.21
CA LYS A 61 32.78 -23.09 -0.82
C LYS A 61 32.97 -23.04 -2.34
N LEU A 62 34.16 -23.33 -2.84
CA LEU A 62 34.45 -23.42 -4.28
C LEU A 62 33.66 -24.54 -4.96
N ASP A 63 33.44 -25.65 -4.26
CA ASP A 63 32.63 -26.78 -4.72
C ASP A 63 31.11 -26.53 -4.56
N GLY A 64 30.70 -25.34 -4.08
CA GLY A 64 29.30 -24.99 -3.83
C GLY A 64 28.68 -25.69 -2.63
N VAL A 65 29.51 -26.17 -1.69
CA VAL A 65 29.06 -26.85 -0.47
C VAL A 65 28.94 -25.86 0.68
N ASN A 66 27.71 -25.63 1.10
CA ASN A 66 27.39 -24.80 2.26
C ASN A 66 27.70 -25.52 3.58
N PHE A 67 28.08 -24.74 4.60
CA PHE A 67 28.38 -25.25 5.93
C PHE A 67 28.17 -24.18 7.00
N ILE A 68 27.94 -24.62 8.24
CA ILE A 68 27.99 -23.76 9.43
C ILE A 68 29.32 -24.00 10.13
N ASP A 69 30.05 -22.95 10.51
CA ASP A 69 31.21 -23.11 11.39
C ASP A 69 30.76 -23.11 12.85
N VAL A 70 30.87 -24.28 13.50
CA VAL A 70 30.40 -24.53 14.86
C VAL A 70 31.57 -24.67 15.84
N THR A 71 32.76 -24.19 15.46
CA THR A 71 33.99 -24.30 16.27
C THR A 71 33.81 -23.72 17.67
N ALA A 72 33.13 -22.59 17.79
CA ALA A 72 32.85 -21.93 19.07
C ALA A 72 31.80 -22.67 19.92
N GLU A 73 30.93 -23.48 19.32
CA GLU A 73 29.81 -24.16 20.00
C GLU A 73 30.26 -25.43 20.73
N ARG A 74 31.40 -26.01 20.34
CA ARG A 74 31.93 -27.30 20.83
C ARG A 74 31.97 -27.43 22.36
N ASN A 75 32.28 -26.35 23.06
CA ASN A 75 32.52 -26.38 24.51
C ASN A 75 31.33 -25.87 25.33
N THR A 76 30.18 -25.62 24.69
CA THR A 76 29.03 -24.95 25.33
C THR A 76 28.06 -25.90 26.03
N GLY A 77 28.20 -27.22 25.84
CA GLY A 77 27.31 -28.23 26.44
C GLY A 77 25.89 -28.24 25.88
N PHE A 78 25.61 -27.38 24.89
CA PHE A 78 24.34 -27.24 24.21
C PHE A 78 24.61 -27.30 22.70
N TYR A 79 24.14 -28.36 22.04
CA TYR A 79 24.15 -28.42 20.58
C TYR A 79 22.76 -27.99 20.11
N PRO A 80 22.62 -26.79 19.52
CA PRO A 80 21.31 -26.34 19.11
C PRO A 80 20.85 -27.21 17.93
N THR A 81 19.64 -27.77 18.03
CA THR A 81 19.05 -28.61 17.00
C THR A 81 17.91 -27.84 16.34
N LEU A 82 17.64 -28.11 15.06
CA LEU A 82 16.43 -27.65 14.37
C LEU A 82 15.21 -28.28 15.07
N ASN A 83 14.76 -27.68 16.16
CA ASN A 83 13.63 -28.13 16.95
C ASN A 83 12.67 -26.98 17.16
N ALA A 84 11.42 -27.21 16.76
CA ALA A 84 10.29 -26.29 16.86
C ALA A 84 9.89 -26.09 18.33
N GLY A 85 10.57 -25.16 19.01
CA GLY A 85 10.36 -24.89 20.44
C GLY A 85 9.30 -23.85 20.75
N SER A 86 8.86 -23.04 19.78
CA SER A 86 7.82 -22.04 19.99
C SER A 86 6.76 -22.07 18.89
N TYR A 87 5.57 -22.55 19.23
CA TYR A 87 4.38 -22.31 18.40
C TYR A 87 4.03 -20.81 18.51
N VAL A 88 4.40 -20.05 17.49
CA VAL A 88 3.91 -18.69 17.30
C VAL A 88 2.72 -18.76 16.37
N HIS A 89 1.58 -18.23 16.80
CA HIS A 89 0.42 -18.08 15.93
C HIS A 89 0.56 -16.76 15.19
N TYR A 90 0.89 -16.86 13.90
CA TYR A 90 0.92 -15.69 13.03
C TYR A 90 -0.50 -15.32 12.59
N PRO A 91 -0.77 -14.02 12.41
CA PRO A 91 -2.05 -13.56 11.88
C PRO A 91 -2.34 -14.22 10.52
N VAL A 92 -3.58 -14.66 10.33
CA VAL A 92 -4.09 -15.15 9.03
C VAL A 92 -4.72 -14.03 8.22
N LYS A 93 -4.82 -12.84 8.80
CA LYS A 93 -5.33 -11.60 8.21
C LYS A 93 -4.39 -10.47 8.57
N MET A 94 -4.29 -9.50 7.67
CA MET A 94 -3.41 -8.36 7.76
C MET A 94 -4.18 -7.18 8.36
N GLU A 95 -4.03 -6.99 9.68
CA GLU A 95 -4.87 -6.10 10.48
C GLU A 95 -4.35 -4.65 10.57
N HIS A 96 -3.06 -4.39 10.28
CA HIS A 96 -2.43 -3.06 10.41
C HIS A 96 -2.16 -2.35 9.09
N SER A 97 -2.60 -2.98 8.03
CA SER A 97 -2.71 -2.52 6.67
C SER A 97 -2.87 -0.99 6.44
N GLU A 98 -3.76 -0.31 7.17
CA GLU A 98 -3.98 1.15 7.07
C GLU A 98 -2.76 1.98 7.50
N GLU A 99 -2.06 1.53 8.55
CA GLU A 99 -0.98 2.27 9.20
C GLU A 99 0.32 2.24 8.38
N VAL A 100 0.49 1.22 7.52
CA VAL A 100 1.76 0.96 6.84
C VAL A 100 1.76 1.39 5.37
N ALA A 101 0.60 1.48 4.73
CA ALA A 101 0.49 2.02 3.37
C ALA A 101 1.19 3.38 3.14
N PRO A 102 1.09 4.38 4.03
CA PRO A 102 1.88 5.61 3.89
C PRO A 102 3.39 5.39 4.04
N LEU A 103 3.82 4.42 4.86
CA LEU A 103 5.23 4.08 5.06
C LEU A 103 5.83 3.49 3.77
N LEU A 104 5.07 2.65 3.06
CA LEU A 104 5.49 2.07 1.79
C LEU A 104 5.67 3.07 0.66
N ARG A 105 4.79 4.08 0.57
CA ARG A 105 4.91 5.15 -0.44
C ARG A 105 6.17 5.99 -0.25
N ASN A 106 6.67 6.04 0.97
CA ASN A 106 7.87 6.79 1.28
C ASN A 106 9.14 6.01 0.98
N LEU A 107 9.08 4.70 0.68
CA LEU A 107 10.25 3.93 0.28
C LEU A 107 10.82 4.48 -1.04
N SER A 108 12.14 4.58 -1.13
CA SER A 108 12.85 5.28 -2.19
C SER A 108 13.93 4.40 -2.82
N LYS A 109 13.74 4.09 -4.11
CA LYS A 109 14.75 3.43 -4.94
C LYS A 109 16.04 4.24 -4.98
N ASP A 110 15.94 5.56 -5.10
CA ASP A 110 17.10 6.46 -5.10
C ASP A 110 17.94 6.36 -3.82
N ASN A 111 17.30 6.18 -2.66
CA ASN A 111 18.03 5.96 -1.40
C ASN A 111 18.77 4.62 -1.42
N MET A 112 18.09 3.56 -1.89
CA MET A 112 18.68 2.23 -2.00
C MET A 112 19.86 2.23 -2.97
N GLU A 113 19.70 2.87 -4.14
CA GLU A 113 20.75 3.00 -5.16
C GLU A 113 21.96 3.77 -4.63
N LYS A 114 21.77 4.97 -4.06
CA LYS A 114 22.88 5.78 -3.50
C LYS A 114 23.63 5.05 -2.38
N ASN A 115 22.89 4.38 -1.49
CA ASN A 115 23.52 3.61 -0.42
C ASN A 115 24.29 2.42 -0.99
N LEU A 116 23.74 1.72 -2.00
CA LEU A 116 24.39 0.58 -2.61
C LEU A 116 25.64 0.98 -3.41
N GLU A 117 25.59 2.09 -4.16
CA GLU A 117 26.75 2.66 -4.85
C GLU A 117 27.91 2.91 -3.89
N ARG A 118 27.61 3.49 -2.72
CA ARG A 118 28.64 3.69 -1.70
C ARG A 118 29.09 2.37 -1.08
N PHE A 119 28.17 1.47 -0.76
CA PHE A 119 28.47 0.22 -0.07
C PHE A 119 29.28 -0.78 -0.94
N THR A 120 29.08 -0.74 -2.25
CA THR A 120 29.84 -1.54 -3.22
C THR A 120 31.16 -0.87 -3.66
N SER A 121 31.40 0.38 -3.25
CA SER A 121 32.65 1.10 -3.55
C SER A 121 33.85 0.67 -2.68
N PHE A 122 33.59 -0.02 -1.56
CA PHE A 122 34.66 -0.63 -0.77
C PHE A 122 35.28 -1.79 -1.56
N HIS A 123 36.61 -1.92 -1.52
CA HIS A 123 37.33 -2.93 -2.31
C HIS A 123 36.77 -4.35 -2.09
N THR A 124 36.58 -4.70 -0.83
CA THR A 124 35.88 -5.91 -0.37
C THR A 124 35.28 -5.62 0.99
N ARG A 125 34.19 -6.30 1.35
CA ARG A 125 33.63 -6.24 2.71
C ARG A 125 33.93 -7.50 3.52
N TYR A 126 34.94 -8.26 3.10
CA TYR A 126 35.38 -9.48 3.77
C TYR A 126 35.63 -9.24 5.25
N TYR A 127 35.06 -10.09 6.11
CA TYR A 127 34.94 -9.87 7.55
C TYR A 127 36.27 -9.75 8.31
N ARG A 128 37.39 -10.23 7.74
CA ARG A 128 38.75 -10.09 8.30
C ARG A 128 39.57 -8.96 7.67
N SER A 129 39.01 -8.22 6.71
CA SER A 129 39.72 -7.16 6.00
C SER A 129 39.52 -5.80 6.68
N ALA A 130 40.49 -4.89 6.51
CA ALA A 130 40.35 -3.51 6.96
C ALA A 130 39.15 -2.80 6.29
N THR A 131 38.95 -3.01 4.98
CA THR A 131 37.83 -2.45 4.24
C THR A 131 36.47 -3.02 4.69
N GLY A 132 36.43 -4.24 5.23
CA GLY A 132 35.25 -4.80 5.88
C GLY A 132 34.89 -4.09 7.19
N VAL A 133 35.87 -3.67 7.98
CA VAL A 133 35.64 -2.83 9.17
C VAL A 133 35.17 -1.43 8.77
N GLU A 134 35.79 -0.85 7.74
CA GLU A 134 35.39 0.46 7.20
C GLU A 134 33.95 0.45 6.65
N SER A 135 33.56 -0.60 5.93
CA SER A 135 32.20 -0.74 5.39
C SER A 135 31.17 -0.90 6.51
N ALA A 136 31.47 -1.70 7.54
CA ALA A 136 30.61 -1.86 8.71
C ALA A 136 30.48 -0.54 9.51
N THR A 137 31.57 0.21 9.63
CA THR A 137 31.56 1.54 10.27
C THR A 137 30.71 2.53 9.50
N TRP A 138 30.82 2.53 8.17
CA TRP A 138 29.97 3.37 7.33
C TRP A 138 28.48 3.02 7.48
N LEU A 139 28.15 1.72 7.43
CA LEU A 139 26.78 1.25 7.55
C LEU A 139 26.20 1.57 8.94
N TYR A 140 26.98 1.35 10.00
CA TYR A 140 26.61 1.72 11.38
C TYR A 140 26.23 3.19 11.49
N ASN A 141 27.06 4.09 10.95
CA ASN A 141 26.78 5.52 10.98
C ASN A 141 25.51 5.85 10.20
N ARG A 142 25.23 5.15 9.10
CA ARG A 142 24.04 5.39 8.30
C ARG A 142 22.75 4.89 8.97
N VAL A 143 22.83 3.77 9.68
CA VAL A 143 21.74 3.29 10.55
C VAL A 143 21.50 4.27 11.71
N LEU A 144 22.56 4.77 12.34
CA LEU A 144 22.49 5.78 13.40
C LEU A 144 21.84 7.07 12.90
N ASP A 145 22.26 7.57 11.74
CA ASP A 145 21.68 8.76 11.09
C ASP A 145 20.16 8.60 10.92
N VAL A 146 19.69 7.43 10.45
CA VAL A 146 18.26 7.15 10.27
C VAL A 146 17.50 7.20 11.61
N ILE A 147 18.05 6.59 12.67
CA ILE A 147 17.42 6.61 14.00
C ILE A 147 17.39 8.02 14.60
N GLU A 148 18.45 8.82 14.40
CA GLU A 148 18.52 10.18 14.93
C GLU A 148 17.59 11.14 14.18
N GLN A 149 17.56 11.08 12.85
CA GLN A 149 16.75 11.96 12.00
C GLN A 149 15.25 11.77 12.22
N THR A 150 14.83 10.53 12.51
CA THR A 150 13.42 10.20 12.81
C THR A 150 13.02 10.53 14.25
N GLY A 151 13.98 10.91 15.10
CA GLY A 151 13.76 11.20 16.51
C GLY A 151 13.51 9.97 17.37
N ALA A 152 13.59 8.75 16.81
CA ALA A 152 13.35 7.51 17.52
C ALA A 152 14.34 7.28 18.68
N SER A 153 15.56 7.83 18.58
CA SER A 153 16.54 7.81 19.68
C SER A 153 16.01 8.46 20.98
N LYS A 154 15.18 9.50 20.86
CA LYS A 154 14.55 10.17 22.02
C LYS A 154 13.54 9.28 22.75
N HIS A 155 13.11 8.22 22.09
CA HIS A 155 12.15 7.25 22.58
C HIS A 155 12.78 5.87 22.87
N GLY A 156 14.11 5.82 22.98
CA GLY A 156 14.84 4.63 23.42
C GLY A 156 15.27 3.69 22.29
N ALA A 157 15.15 4.09 21.02
CA ALA A 157 15.76 3.35 19.93
C ALA A 157 17.30 3.44 20.01
N THR A 158 18.00 2.32 19.77
CA THR A 158 19.47 2.21 19.90
C THR A 158 20.11 1.54 18.70
N VAL A 159 21.39 1.81 18.46
CA VAL A 159 22.23 1.06 17.51
C VAL A 159 23.46 0.53 18.25
N GLU A 160 23.60 -0.80 18.31
CA GLU A 160 24.70 -1.50 18.97
C GLU A 160 25.69 -2.04 17.93
N GLN A 161 26.99 -1.88 18.20
CA GLN A 161 28.05 -2.65 17.55
C GLN A 161 28.27 -3.94 18.34
N PHE A 162 27.88 -5.07 17.76
CA PHE A 162 28.14 -6.39 18.34
C PHE A 162 29.54 -6.83 17.92
N ALA A 163 30.49 -6.70 18.84
CA ALA A 163 31.89 -6.99 18.58
C ALA A 163 32.17 -8.49 18.39
N HIS A 164 33.07 -8.79 17.46
CA HIS A 164 33.57 -10.14 17.19
C HIS A 164 35.11 -10.18 17.23
N SER A 165 35.68 -11.37 17.35
CA SER A 165 37.14 -11.56 17.44
C SER A 165 37.89 -11.33 16.12
N TRP A 166 37.19 -11.19 14.99
CA TRP A 166 37.77 -11.05 13.66
C TRP A 166 37.79 -9.60 13.12
N GLY A 167 37.36 -8.63 13.92
CA GLY A 167 37.43 -7.20 13.57
C GLY A 167 36.08 -6.63 13.13
N GLN A 168 35.52 -7.09 12.00
CA GLN A 168 34.21 -6.59 11.55
C GLN A 168 33.12 -6.96 12.56
N PHE A 169 32.39 -5.97 13.06
CA PHE A 169 31.29 -6.13 14.02
C PHE A 169 29.94 -6.32 13.30
N SER A 170 28.98 -7.01 13.92
CA SER A 170 27.58 -6.97 13.45
C SER A 170 26.88 -5.72 13.99
N ILE A 171 25.84 -5.24 13.30
CA ILE A 171 25.05 -4.08 13.73
C ILE A 171 23.68 -4.54 14.18
N ILE A 172 23.22 -4.07 15.35
CA ILE A 172 21.86 -4.31 15.86
C ILE A 172 21.20 -2.95 16.11
N ALA A 173 20.29 -2.56 15.24
CA ALA A 173 19.35 -1.47 15.52
C ALA A 173 18.14 -2.03 16.26
N ARG A 174 17.79 -1.44 17.40
CA ARG A 174 16.64 -1.83 18.22
C ARG A 174 15.69 -0.67 18.37
N VAL A 175 14.43 -0.88 18.01
CA VAL A 175 13.32 0.04 18.28
C VAL A 175 12.43 -0.62 19.35
N PRO A 176 12.36 -0.06 20.58
CA PRO A 176 11.64 -0.70 21.66
C PRO A 176 10.14 -0.77 21.36
N GLY A 177 9.48 -1.84 21.80
CA GLY A 177 8.02 -1.94 21.83
C GLY A 177 7.49 -2.01 23.26
N GLN A 178 6.18 -2.20 23.41
CA GLN A 178 5.52 -2.34 24.71
C GLN A 178 5.86 -3.66 25.42
N THR A 179 6.31 -4.67 24.66
CA THR A 179 6.69 -5.98 25.20
C THR A 179 8.14 -6.33 24.83
N ASN A 180 8.69 -7.32 25.55
CA ASN A 180 10.00 -7.90 25.24
C ASN A 180 9.99 -8.88 24.05
N ARG A 181 8.82 -9.10 23.43
CA ARG A 181 8.68 -9.89 22.22
C ARG A 181 9.36 -9.17 21.08
N THR A 182 10.28 -9.85 20.40
CA THR A 182 11.14 -9.25 19.38
C THR A 182 10.83 -9.82 18.00
N VAL A 183 10.68 -8.94 17.00
CA VAL A 183 10.68 -9.29 15.58
C VAL A 183 12.01 -8.82 14.99
N VAL A 184 12.69 -9.68 14.26
CA VAL A 184 14.03 -9.42 13.70
C VAL A 184 13.96 -9.41 12.18
N LEU A 185 14.56 -8.40 11.56
CA LEU A 185 14.85 -8.37 10.13
C LEU A 185 16.37 -8.42 9.96
N GLY A 186 16.86 -9.32 9.12
CA GLY A 186 18.28 -9.60 8.96
C GLY A 186 18.72 -9.56 7.50
N ALA A 187 19.96 -9.14 7.31
CA ALA A 187 20.75 -9.22 6.09
C ALA A 187 22.24 -9.36 6.51
N HIS A 188 23.12 -9.83 5.65
CA HIS A 188 24.55 -9.81 5.97
C HIS A 188 25.28 -8.68 5.23
N GLN A 189 26.32 -8.15 5.87
CA GLN A 189 27.01 -6.95 5.39
C GLN A 189 28.36 -7.26 4.74
N ASP A 190 28.91 -8.45 4.96
CA ASP A 190 30.16 -8.86 4.36
C ASP A 190 29.99 -9.23 2.89
N SER A 191 31.13 -9.44 2.22
CA SER A 191 31.20 -9.98 0.86
C SER A 191 32.51 -10.72 0.71
N ILE A 192 32.55 -11.69 -0.19
CA ILE A 192 33.76 -12.45 -0.46
C ILE A 192 34.10 -12.49 -1.96
N ASN A 193 35.38 -12.69 -2.26
CA ASN A 193 35.80 -13.19 -3.56
C ASN A 193 36.33 -14.61 -3.37
N LEU A 194 35.67 -15.63 -3.93
CA LEU A 194 36.05 -17.02 -3.67
C LEU A 194 37.46 -17.39 -4.15
N PHE A 195 38.05 -16.65 -5.09
CA PHE A 195 39.41 -16.93 -5.56
C PHE A 195 40.48 -16.42 -4.60
N LEU A 196 40.34 -15.20 -4.07
CA LEU A 196 41.24 -14.62 -3.07
C LEU A 196 40.47 -13.64 -2.16
N PRO A 197 39.83 -14.14 -1.08
CA PRO A 197 38.88 -13.39 -0.24
C PRO A 197 39.33 -12.03 0.27
N SER A 198 40.62 -11.91 0.61
CA SER A 198 41.22 -10.70 1.20
C SER A 198 42.01 -9.84 0.21
N ILE A 199 42.19 -10.29 -1.03
CA ILE A 199 43.06 -9.64 -2.02
C ILE A 199 42.24 -9.11 -3.20
N LEU A 200 41.35 -9.93 -3.75
CA LEU A 200 40.54 -9.52 -4.90
C LEU A 200 39.34 -8.69 -4.45
N ALA A 201 38.89 -7.83 -5.35
CA ALA A 201 37.72 -7.03 -5.10
C ALA A 201 36.47 -7.94 -5.01
N ALA A 202 35.56 -7.57 -4.12
CA ALA A 202 34.26 -8.21 -3.94
C ALA A 202 33.21 -7.10 -3.75
N PRO A 203 32.72 -6.50 -4.84
CA PRO A 203 31.73 -5.43 -4.71
C PRO A 203 30.47 -5.92 -4.01
N GLY A 204 30.10 -7.21 -4.12
CA GLY A 204 29.02 -7.84 -3.37
C GLY A 204 27.72 -7.05 -3.51
N ALA A 205 27.36 -6.69 -4.74
CA ALA A 205 26.24 -5.79 -4.99
C ALA A 205 24.91 -6.49 -4.73
N ASP A 206 24.77 -7.70 -5.24
CA ASP A 206 23.62 -8.54 -4.97
C ASP A 206 23.75 -9.24 -3.63
N ASP A 207 24.93 -9.80 -3.37
CA ASP A 207 25.26 -10.68 -2.25
C ASP A 207 26.28 -10.00 -1.28
N ASP A 208 25.83 -9.46 -0.15
CA ASP A 208 24.43 -9.11 0.15
C ASP A 208 24.28 -7.59 0.35
N GLY A 209 24.90 -6.85 -0.57
CA GLY A 209 24.70 -5.41 -0.65
C GLY A 209 23.22 -5.07 -0.84
N SER A 210 22.52 -5.86 -1.65
CA SER A 210 21.11 -5.64 -1.98
C SER A 210 20.21 -5.82 -0.76
N GLY A 211 20.30 -6.95 -0.03
CA GLY A 211 19.54 -7.19 1.20
C GLY A 211 19.88 -6.17 2.27
N THR A 212 21.17 -5.82 2.43
CA THR A 212 21.64 -4.79 3.37
C THR A 212 20.94 -3.45 3.17
N VAL A 213 20.87 -2.93 1.94
CA VAL A 213 20.23 -1.63 1.67
C VAL A 213 18.70 -1.72 1.64
N THR A 214 18.15 -2.88 1.31
CA THR A 214 16.71 -3.18 1.40
C THR A 214 16.22 -3.04 2.83
N ILE A 215 16.88 -3.69 3.79
CA ILE A 215 16.46 -3.60 5.20
C ILE A 215 16.79 -2.24 5.83
N LEU A 216 17.79 -1.51 5.32
CA LEU A 216 18.08 -0.13 5.72
C LEU A 216 16.96 0.83 5.29
N GLU A 217 16.47 0.70 4.05
CA GLU A 217 15.36 1.51 3.56
C GLU A 217 14.05 1.14 4.25
N ALA A 218 13.83 -0.14 4.55
CA ALA A 218 12.73 -0.60 5.38
C ALA A 218 12.76 0.02 6.78
N LEU A 219 13.91 0.05 7.46
CA LEU A 219 14.06 0.72 8.76
C LEU A 219 13.67 2.21 8.67
N ARG A 220 14.21 2.91 7.67
CA ARG A 220 13.94 4.34 7.46
C ARG A 220 12.46 4.62 7.20
N GLY A 221 11.81 3.79 6.38
CA GLY A 221 10.38 3.86 6.10
C GLY A 221 9.54 3.55 7.35
N LEU A 222 9.92 2.53 8.12
CA LEU A 222 9.16 2.06 9.30
C LEU A 222 9.14 3.16 10.37
N LEU A 223 10.26 3.83 10.55
CA LEU A 223 10.41 4.93 11.50
C LEU A 223 9.71 6.24 11.07
N GLN A 224 9.04 6.26 9.92
CA GLN A 224 8.06 7.32 9.63
C GLN A 224 6.74 7.12 10.38
N SER A 225 6.48 5.92 10.91
CA SER A 225 5.34 5.67 11.80
C SER A 225 5.64 6.23 13.18
N GLU A 226 4.84 7.19 13.64
CA GLU A 226 4.95 7.71 15.01
C GLU A 226 4.75 6.60 16.05
N THR A 227 3.87 5.64 15.79
CA THR A 227 3.63 4.50 16.69
C THR A 227 4.91 3.69 16.89
N VAL A 228 5.64 3.40 15.81
CA VAL A 228 6.88 2.64 15.88
C VAL A 228 8.02 3.49 16.42
N ALA A 229 8.23 4.70 15.88
CA ALA A 229 9.32 5.59 16.27
C ALA A 229 9.26 6.02 17.74
N GLN A 230 8.06 6.13 18.33
CA GLN A 230 7.87 6.47 19.74
C GLN A 230 7.84 5.24 20.67
N GLY A 231 8.11 4.05 20.14
CA GLY A 231 8.15 2.79 20.88
C GLY A 231 6.80 2.32 21.42
N LYS A 232 5.71 2.71 20.75
CA LYS A 232 4.33 2.35 21.12
C LYS A 232 3.85 1.07 20.44
N ALA A 233 4.58 0.54 19.46
CA ALA A 233 4.29 -0.75 18.84
C ALA A 233 4.31 -1.88 19.89
N LEU A 234 3.50 -2.93 19.70
CA LEU A 234 3.38 -4.02 20.67
C LEU A 234 4.70 -4.78 20.87
N ASN A 235 5.37 -5.10 19.77
CA ASN A 235 6.61 -5.86 19.77
C ASN A 235 7.80 -4.92 19.58
N THR A 236 8.92 -5.27 20.19
CA THR A 236 10.22 -4.69 19.86
C THR A 236 10.61 -5.12 18.45
N VAL A 237 11.13 -4.20 17.65
CA VAL A 237 11.62 -4.49 16.30
C VAL A 237 13.14 -4.31 16.28
N GLU A 238 13.84 -5.27 15.70
CA GLU A 238 15.28 -5.20 15.51
C GLU A 238 15.66 -5.39 14.05
N PHE A 239 16.64 -4.61 13.60
CA PHE A 239 17.26 -4.75 12.29
C PHE A 239 18.72 -5.15 12.50
N HIS A 240 19.12 -6.26 11.90
CA HIS A 240 20.44 -6.87 12.07
C HIS A 240 21.20 -6.84 10.75
N TRP A 241 22.45 -6.39 10.81
CA TRP A 241 23.41 -6.58 9.73
C TRP A 241 24.53 -7.48 10.23
N TYR A 242 24.55 -8.72 9.76
CA TYR A 242 25.45 -9.76 10.24
C TYR A 242 26.83 -9.61 9.62
N SER A 243 27.88 -9.73 10.43
CA SER A 243 29.25 -9.92 9.96
C SER A 243 29.54 -11.41 9.77
N ALA A 244 30.40 -11.72 8.81
CA ALA A 244 30.96 -13.06 8.63
C ALA A 244 29.91 -14.15 8.36
N GLU A 245 28.87 -13.82 7.59
CA GLU A 245 28.01 -14.84 6.96
C GLU A 245 28.90 -15.75 6.12
N GLU A 246 29.78 -15.12 5.34
CA GLU A 246 30.63 -15.80 4.37
C GLU A 246 31.70 -16.69 5.03
N GLY A 247 31.91 -16.53 6.33
CA GLY A 247 32.76 -17.39 7.15
C GLY A 247 32.08 -18.67 7.64
N GLY A 248 30.78 -18.83 7.36
CA GLY A 248 29.91 -19.89 7.87
C GLY A 248 28.94 -19.39 8.95
N MET A 249 28.22 -18.30 8.71
CA MET A 249 27.22 -17.68 9.60
C MET A 249 27.77 -17.32 11.00
N LEU A 250 29.03 -16.90 11.09
CA LEU A 250 29.70 -16.70 12.38
C LEU A 250 29.03 -15.61 13.22
N GLY A 251 28.66 -14.48 12.60
CA GLY A 251 28.06 -13.35 13.30
C GLY A 251 26.63 -13.60 13.80
N SER A 252 25.77 -14.17 12.95
CA SER A 252 24.39 -14.51 13.34
C SER A 252 24.36 -15.60 14.41
N GLN A 253 25.24 -16.61 14.31
CA GLN A 253 25.39 -17.62 15.37
C GLN A 253 25.76 -16.99 16.71
N ALA A 254 26.74 -16.08 16.74
CA ALA A 254 27.15 -15.41 17.98
C ALA A 254 26.00 -14.61 18.63
N ILE A 255 25.20 -13.90 17.82
CA ILE A 255 24.04 -13.14 18.28
C ILE A 255 22.96 -14.08 18.82
N PHE A 256 22.52 -15.06 18.05
CA PHE A 256 21.43 -15.95 18.47
C PHE A 256 21.84 -16.88 19.63
N SER A 257 23.13 -17.23 19.73
CA SER A 257 23.71 -17.90 20.91
C SER A 257 23.59 -17.04 22.16
N ARG A 258 23.94 -15.75 22.07
CA ARG A 258 23.77 -14.79 23.16
C ARG A 258 22.29 -14.63 23.52
N TYR A 259 21.41 -14.47 22.53
CA TYR A 259 19.97 -14.32 22.73
C TYR A 259 19.39 -15.53 23.45
N LYS A 260 19.83 -16.74 23.10
CA LYS A 260 19.44 -17.97 23.79
C LYS A 260 19.88 -17.97 25.25
N LYS A 261 21.13 -17.61 25.54
CA LYS A 261 21.69 -17.51 26.91
C LYS A 261 20.95 -16.46 27.75
N GLU A 262 20.63 -15.32 27.13
CA GLU A 262 19.87 -14.22 27.74
C GLU A 262 18.36 -14.47 27.77
N LYS A 263 17.88 -15.61 27.21
CA LYS A 263 16.47 -15.97 27.13
C LYS A 263 15.60 -14.91 26.44
N ARG A 264 16.13 -14.31 25.37
CA ARG A 264 15.39 -13.35 24.53
C ARG A 264 14.18 -14.03 23.89
N ASP A 265 13.06 -13.31 23.84
CA ASP A 265 11.79 -13.78 23.29
C ASP A 265 11.62 -13.33 21.83
N VAL A 266 12.33 -13.95 20.90
CA VAL A 266 12.19 -13.66 19.46
C VAL A 266 11.01 -14.44 18.90
N LYS A 267 10.08 -13.72 18.26
CA LYS A 267 8.85 -14.27 17.69
C LYS A 267 8.94 -14.53 16.19
N ALA A 268 9.77 -13.77 15.48
CA ALA A 268 10.00 -13.95 14.06
C ALA A 268 11.38 -13.39 13.70
N MET A 269 12.04 -14.05 12.76
CA MET A 269 13.23 -13.55 12.07
C MET A 269 13.02 -13.70 10.55
N LEU A 270 13.08 -12.60 9.81
CA LEU A 270 13.08 -12.61 8.36
C LEU A 270 14.49 -12.30 7.86
N GLN A 271 15.10 -13.24 7.13
CA GLN A 271 16.33 -13.00 6.38
C GLN A 271 16.00 -12.50 4.97
N GLN A 272 16.67 -11.42 4.55
CA GLN A 272 16.69 -10.91 3.19
C GLN A 272 18.12 -11.06 2.68
N ASP A 273 18.32 -11.95 1.72
CA ASP A 273 19.64 -12.27 1.16
C ASP A 273 19.51 -12.46 -0.34
N MET A 274 20.20 -11.58 -1.08
CA MET A 274 20.01 -11.33 -2.52
C MET A 274 18.58 -10.92 -2.84
N THR A 275 18.38 -9.64 -3.17
CA THR A 275 17.06 -9.04 -3.38
C THR A 275 16.95 -8.31 -4.71
N GLY A 276 17.95 -8.43 -5.59
CA GLY A 276 18.12 -7.52 -6.72
C GLY A 276 18.10 -8.14 -8.11
N TYR A 277 18.52 -9.40 -8.30
CA TYR A 277 18.74 -9.95 -9.63
C TYR A 277 17.55 -10.78 -10.15
N ILE A 278 16.92 -10.25 -11.20
CA ILE A 278 15.76 -10.87 -11.86
C ILE A 278 16.09 -11.52 -13.20
N GLN A 279 17.24 -11.20 -13.80
CA GLN A 279 17.52 -11.55 -15.20
C GLN A 279 17.57 -13.06 -15.43
N GLY A 280 18.08 -13.84 -14.47
CA GLY A 280 18.10 -15.30 -14.59
C GLY A 280 16.71 -15.92 -14.71
N SER A 281 15.74 -15.40 -13.95
CA SER A 281 14.33 -15.81 -14.06
C SER A 281 13.73 -15.45 -15.41
N LEU A 282 14.02 -14.24 -15.92
CA LEU A 282 13.54 -13.78 -17.22
C LEU A 282 14.12 -14.62 -18.37
N ASP A 283 15.42 -14.93 -18.29
CA ASP A 283 16.10 -15.78 -19.28
C ASP A 283 15.55 -17.22 -19.28
N ALA A 284 15.12 -17.72 -18.12
CA ALA A 284 14.43 -19.00 -17.97
C ALA A 284 12.95 -18.97 -18.39
N GLY A 285 12.44 -17.83 -18.90
CA GLY A 285 11.04 -17.66 -19.31
C GLY A 285 10.05 -17.62 -18.14
N ARG A 286 10.53 -17.38 -16.92
CA ARG A 286 9.70 -17.22 -15.72
C ARG A 286 9.25 -15.76 -15.56
N LYS A 287 8.18 -15.57 -14.80
CA LYS A 287 7.73 -14.23 -14.39
C LYS A 287 8.55 -13.76 -13.20
N GLU A 288 8.71 -12.44 -13.08
CA GLU A 288 9.24 -11.79 -11.88
C GLU A 288 8.40 -12.20 -10.66
N ALA A 289 9.07 -12.71 -9.63
CA ALA A 289 8.46 -13.15 -8.37
C ALA A 289 9.53 -13.19 -7.27
N ILE A 290 9.12 -13.03 -6.02
CA ILE A 290 10.00 -13.19 -4.86
C ILE A 290 10.18 -14.69 -4.56
N GLY A 291 11.42 -15.14 -4.41
CA GLY A 291 11.73 -16.48 -3.91
C GLY A 291 11.49 -16.59 -2.42
N ILE A 292 10.66 -17.55 -1.99
CA ILE A 292 10.42 -17.85 -0.56
C ILE A 292 10.94 -19.25 -0.26
N MET A 293 11.87 -19.33 0.70
CA MET A 293 12.44 -20.62 1.13
C MET A 293 11.39 -21.45 1.86
N VAL A 294 11.39 -22.77 1.59
CA VAL A 294 10.48 -23.71 2.26
C VAL A 294 11.19 -24.83 3.03
N ASP A 295 12.51 -24.96 2.89
CA ASP A 295 13.36 -25.84 3.67
C ASP A 295 14.12 -25.08 4.77
N TYR A 296 14.36 -25.73 5.91
CA TYR A 296 15.09 -25.16 7.07
C TYR A 296 14.51 -23.84 7.65
N VAL A 297 13.20 -23.65 7.50
CA VAL A 297 12.44 -22.47 7.98
C VAL A 297 11.22 -22.87 8.82
N ASP A 298 10.69 -21.91 9.59
CA ASP A 298 9.41 -22.07 10.31
C ASP A 298 8.22 -21.98 9.34
N GLN A 299 7.38 -23.00 9.32
CA GLN A 299 6.29 -23.10 8.35
C GLN A 299 5.19 -22.05 8.57
N GLY A 300 4.91 -21.68 9.83
CA GLY A 300 3.91 -20.67 10.15
C GLY A 300 4.34 -19.29 9.68
N LEU A 301 5.58 -18.92 9.96
CA LEU A 301 6.17 -17.65 9.53
C LEU A 301 6.33 -17.59 8.02
N THR A 302 6.71 -18.71 7.41
CA THR A 302 6.84 -18.83 5.95
C THR A 302 5.48 -18.67 5.27
N GLN A 303 4.41 -19.25 5.83
CA GLN A 303 3.06 -19.03 5.33
C GLN A 303 2.62 -17.57 5.50
N PHE A 304 2.89 -16.98 6.66
CA PHE A 304 2.64 -15.56 6.89
C PHE A 304 3.35 -14.69 5.85
N LEU A 305 4.64 -14.96 5.55
CA LEU A 305 5.42 -14.25 4.55
C LEU A 305 4.83 -14.38 3.12
N LYS A 306 4.30 -15.56 2.78
CA LYS A 306 3.58 -15.77 1.51
C LYS A 306 2.33 -14.92 1.41
N ASP A 307 1.60 -14.79 2.51
CA ASP A 307 0.37 -14.00 2.58
C ASP A 307 0.68 -12.50 2.55
N VAL A 308 1.72 -12.05 3.26
CA VAL A 308 2.33 -10.71 3.15
C VAL A 308 2.70 -10.40 1.69
N THR A 309 3.38 -11.31 1.01
CA THR A 309 3.79 -11.10 -0.39
C THR A 309 2.59 -10.91 -1.31
N LYS A 310 1.56 -11.76 -1.17
CA LYS A 310 0.33 -11.69 -1.98
C LYS A 310 -0.45 -10.40 -1.78
N GLU A 311 -0.52 -9.92 -0.53
CA GLU A 311 -1.30 -8.75 -0.19
C GLU A 311 -0.59 -7.45 -0.62
N TYR A 312 0.74 -7.42 -0.54
CA TYR A 312 1.49 -6.15 -0.52
C TYR A 312 2.44 -5.92 -1.70
N CYS A 313 2.88 -6.99 -2.35
CA CYS A 313 3.81 -6.90 -3.46
C CYS A 313 3.05 -6.85 -4.78
N ARG A 314 3.57 -6.07 -5.74
CA ARG A 314 3.05 -6.04 -7.12
C ARG A 314 3.29 -7.38 -7.83
N ILE A 315 4.32 -8.09 -7.40
CA ILE A 315 4.75 -9.39 -7.92
C ILE A 315 4.37 -10.48 -6.92
N GLY A 316 4.12 -11.68 -7.44
CA GLY A 316 3.83 -12.84 -6.58
C GLY A 316 5.11 -13.40 -5.96
N TYR A 317 4.97 -14.56 -5.31
CA TYR A 317 6.11 -15.36 -4.86
C TYR A 317 6.24 -16.67 -5.64
N ILE A 318 7.40 -17.28 -5.52
CA ILE A 318 7.67 -18.65 -5.89
C ILE A 318 8.35 -19.37 -4.72
N GLU A 319 7.95 -20.62 -4.48
CA GLU A 319 8.60 -21.45 -3.47
C GLU A 319 9.91 -21.99 -4.00
N THR A 320 10.97 -21.90 -3.21
CA THR A 320 12.28 -22.42 -3.59
C THR A 320 13.00 -23.05 -2.40
N LYS A 321 14.15 -23.68 -2.68
CA LYS A 321 14.96 -24.39 -1.68
C LYS A 321 16.41 -24.06 -1.90
N CYS A 322 17.15 -23.91 -0.80
CA CYS A 322 18.59 -23.62 -0.85
C CYS A 322 19.46 -24.60 -0.06
N GLY A 323 18.86 -25.59 0.61
CA GLY A 323 19.59 -26.61 1.35
C GLY A 323 20.03 -26.13 2.73
N TYR A 324 20.73 -27.02 3.44
CA TYR A 324 21.22 -26.73 4.79
C TYR A 324 22.31 -25.66 4.75
N ALA A 325 22.38 -24.84 5.82
CA ALA A 325 23.42 -23.84 5.99
C ALA A 325 23.41 -22.76 4.89
N CYS A 326 22.22 -22.41 4.41
CA CYS A 326 22.05 -21.54 3.25
C CYS A 326 22.32 -20.05 3.54
N SER A 327 21.88 -19.54 4.68
CA SER A 327 22.09 -18.14 5.11
C SER A 327 21.72 -17.99 6.60
N ASP A 328 21.81 -16.79 7.17
CA ASP A 328 21.71 -16.48 8.61
C ASP A 328 20.39 -16.90 9.29
N HIS A 329 19.29 -17.08 8.54
CA HIS A 329 18.05 -17.64 9.07
C HIS A 329 18.29 -19.02 9.72
N THR A 330 19.26 -19.78 9.21
CA THR A 330 19.63 -21.09 9.76
C THR A 330 20.12 -20.95 11.20
N SER A 331 20.88 -19.90 11.52
CA SER A 331 21.33 -19.61 12.90
C SER A 331 20.16 -19.40 13.84
N ALA A 332 19.17 -18.57 13.45
CA ALA A 332 17.97 -18.32 14.26
C ALA A 332 17.20 -19.63 14.54
N SER A 333 16.93 -20.41 13.49
CA SER A 333 16.28 -21.72 13.58
C SER A 333 17.03 -22.70 14.47
N LYS A 334 18.36 -22.76 14.33
CA LYS A 334 19.25 -23.60 15.14
C LYS A 334 19.13 -23.27 16.64
N TYR A 335 19.06 -22.00 16.99
CA TYR A 335 18.85 -21.57 18.39
C TYR A 335 17.38 -21.63 18.88
N GLY A 336 16.48 -22.13 18.04
CA GLY A 336 15.08 -22.41 18.35
C GLY A 336 14.15 -21.20 18.21
N TYR A 337 14.52 -20.24 17.36
CA TYR A 337 13.69 -19.08 17.03
C TYR A 337 13.02 -19.28 15.65
N PRO A 338 11.74 -18.92 15.49
CA PRO A 338 11.08 -19.01 14.18
C PRO A 338 11.76 -18.09 13.17
N SER A 339 12.16 -18.64 12.01
CA SER A 339 12.80 -17.87 10.94
C SER A 339 12.26 -18.22 9.57
N ALA A 340 12.21 -17.23 8.68
CA ALA A 340 11.89 -17.38 7.26
C ALA A 340 12.93 -16.62 6.42
N MET A 341 13.00 -16.92 5.14
CA MET A 341 13.93 -16.28 4.21
C MET A 341 13.23 -15.95 2.89
N ALA A 342 13.45 -14.73 2.43
CA ALA A 342 13.12 -14.28 1.08
C ALA A 342 14.40 -14.01 0.29
N THR A 343 14.37 -14.31 -1.00
CA THR A 343 15.44 -14.06 -1.97
C THR A 343 14.85 -13.63 -3.30
N GLU A 344 15.67 -13.11 -4.21
CA GLU A 344 15.29 -12.52 -5.49
C GLU A 344 14.55 -13.47 -6.45
N SER A 345 14.75 -14.79 -6.33
CA SER A 345 14.25 -15.75 -7.32
C SER A 345 14.32 -17.23 -6.87
N GLU A 346 13.98 -18.15 -7.78
CA GLU A 346 14.34 -19.57 -7.61
C GLU A 346 15.87 -19.73 -7.58
N MET A 347 16.41 -20.53 -6.65
CA MET A 347 17.88 -20.70 -6.52
C MET A 347 18.60 -21.17 -7.80
N GLU A 348 17.92 -21.91 -8.67
CA GLU A 348 18.47 -22.29 -9.98
C GLU A 348 18.72 -21.07 -10.89
N ASN A 349 17.92 -20.02 -10.74
CA ASN A 349 17.90 -18.80 -11.55
C ASN A 349 18.58 -17.60 -10.86
N SER A 350 19.10 -17.78 -9.65
CA SER A 350 19.84 -16.74 -8.91
C SER A 350 21.09 -16.27 -9.65
N ASN A 351 21.59 -15.10 -9.27
CA ASN A 351 22.77 -14.50 -9.84
C ASN A 351 24.01 -15.40 -9.77
N LYS A 352 24.51 -15.83 -10.93
CA LYS A 352 25.71 -16.69 -11.03
C LYS A 352 27.04 -15.94 -10.91
N LYS A 353 26.99 -14.63 -10.63
CA LYS A 353 28.17 -13.75 -10.49
C LYS A 353 28.53 -13.47 -9.04
N ILE A 354 27.72 -13.94 -8.08
CA ILE A 354 27.99 -13.81 -6.64
C ILE A 354 29.39 -14.31 -6.29
N HIS A 355 29.95 -13.74 -5.22
CA HIS A 355 31.31 -13.98 -4.77
C HIS A 355 32.43 -13.71 -5.81
N THR A 356 32.18 -12.85 -6.79
CA THR A 356 33.18 -12.44 -7.79
C THR A 356 33.29 -10.91 -7.92
N THR A 357 34.27 -10.44 -8.71
CA THR A 357 34.38 -9.01 -9.07
C THR A 357 33.26 -8.51 -10.00
N ASP A 358 32.45 -9.41 -10.56
CA ASP A 358 31.33 -9.06 -11.46
C ASP A 358 29.97 -9.10 -10.77
N ASP A 359 29.90 -9.38 -9.47
CA ASP A 359 28.70 -9.06 -8.71
C ASP A 359 28.57 -7.53 -8.56
N ARG A 360 27.73 -6.90 -9.40
CA ARG A 360 27.71 -5.44 -9.63
C ARG A 360 26.29 -4.91 -9.75
N ILE A 361 26.11 -3.67 -9.27
CA ILE A 361 24.85 -2.93 -9.25
C ILE A 361 24.11 -2.94 -10.59
N LYS A 362 24.84 -2.81 -11.71
CA LYS A 362 24.25 -2.74 -13.06
C LYS A 362 23.37 -3.94 -13.45
N TYR A 363 23.44 -5.04 -12.70
CA TYR A 363 22.63 -6.24 -12.94
C TYR A 363 21.35 -6.29 -12.09
N LEU A 364 21.16 -5.34 -11.17
CA LEU A 364 20.08 -5.36 -10.20
C LEU A 364 18.89 -4.51 -10.63
N SER A 365 17.71 -4.92 -10.18
CA SER A 365 16.44 -4.21 -10.32
C SER A 365 16.05 -3.58 -8.99
N PHE A 366 16.22 -2.27 -8.86
CA PHE A 366 15.73 -1.55 -7.67
C PHE A 366 14.20 -1.58 -7.53
N ASP A 367 13.48 -1.83 -8.63
CA ASP A 367 12.04 -2.08 -8.61
C ASP A 367 11.74 -3.38 -7.86
N HIS A 368 12.54 -4.41 -8.09
CA HIS A 368 12.42 -5.70 -7.42
C HIS A 368 12.81 -5.59 -5.95
N MET A 369 13.94 -4.94 -5.65
CA MET A 369 14.38 -4.70 -4.27
C MET A 369 13.35 -3.90 -3.46
N LEU A 370 12.62 -2.98 -4.12
CA LEU A 370 11.54 -2.25 -3.48
C LEU A 370 10.38 -3.18 -3.07
N GLU A 371 10.07 -4.23 -3.85
CA GLU A 371 9.09 -5.25 -3.45
C GLU A 371 9.57 -6.04 -2.23
N HIS A 372 10.87 -6.37 -2.14
CA HIS A 372 11.46 -6.97 -0.95
C HIS A 372 11.35 -6.05 0.29
N ALA A 373 11.57 -4.75 0.12
CA ALA A 373 11.36 -3.76 1.18
C ALA A 373 9.90 -3.62 1.61
N LYS A 374 8.92 -4.12 0.84
CA LYS A 374 7.52 -4.17 1.27
C LYS A 374 7.23 -5.37 2.16
N LEU A 375 7.99 -6.46 2.04
CA LEU A 375 7.83 -7.64 2.93
C LEU A 375 8.06 -7.31 4.41
N THR A 376 8.68 -6.17 4.68
CA THR A 376 8.97 -5.66 6.01
C THR A 376 7.83 -4.82 6.60
N MET A 377 6.71 -4.67 5.87
CA MET A 377 5.68 -3.66 6.09
C MET A 377 4.28 -4.17 5.67
N ASP A 378 3.25 -4.03 6.52
CA ASP A 378 1.88 -4.57 6.34
C ASP A 378 0.88 -3.56 5.73
N PRO A 379 0.67 -3.41 4.38
CA PRO A 379 -0.28 -2.45 3.77
C PRO A 379 -1.66 -2.96 3.30
N THR A 380 -2.68 -2.13 3.47
CA THR A 380 -3.91 -2.11 2.65
C THR A 380 -4.11 -0.70 2.14
N ILE A 381 -4.94 -0.61 1.11
CA ILE A 381 -5.48 0.60 0.53
C ILE A 381 -5.85 1.62 1.65
N PRO A 382 -5.35 2.88 1.62
CA PRO A 382 -5.76 3.88 2.60
C PRO A 382 -7.27 4.10 2.54
N TYR A 383 -7.86 4.52 3.67
CA TYR A 383 -9.31 4.67 3.82
C TYR A 383 -10.14 3.37 3.68
N PRO A 384 -9.75 2.18 4.20
CA PRO A 384 -10.53 0.97 3.98
C PRO A 384 -11.83 0.96 4.79
N LYS A 385 -11.86 1.52 6.00
CA LYS A 385 -13.12 1.71 6.74
C LYS A 385 -14.08 2.61 5.98
N GLU A 386 -13.59 3.75 5.49
CA GLU A 386 -14.34 4.69 4.65
C GLU A 386 -14.84 4.02 3.38
N LEU A 387 -13.97 3.31 2.66
CA LEU A 387 -14.31 2.63 1.41
C LEU A 387 -15.35 1.53 1.64
N GLN A 388 -15.18 0.72 2.69
CA GLN A 388 -16.10 -0.36 3.04
C GLN A 388 -17.48 0.21 3.38
N LEU A 389 -17.55 1.20 4.27
CA LEU A 389 -18.81 1.84 4.64
C LEU A 389 -19.44 2.57 3.45
N ALA A 390 -18.65 3.25 2.63
CA ALA A 390 -19.11 3.92 1.41
C ALA A 390 -19.70 2.91 0.41
N CYS A 391 -19.02 1.78 0.18
CA CYS A 391 -19.49 0.73 -0.72
C CYS A 391 -20.79 0.09 -0.21
N LEU A 392 -20.86 -0.23 1.09
CA LEU A 392 -22.03 -0.83 1.71
C LEU A 392 -23.23 0.13 1.70
N THR A 393 -23.02 1.40 2.07
CA THR A 393 -24.12 2.37 2.13
C THR A 393 -24.62 2.78 0.74
N VAL A 394 -23.74 2.91 -0.26
CA VAL A 394 -24.15 3.15 -1.66
C VAL A 394 -24.92 1.95 -2.22
N GLN A 395 -24.53 0.72 -1.89
CA GLN A 395 -25.31 -0.47 -2.27
C GLN A 395 -26.69 -0.48 -1.60
N ARG A 396 -26.77 -0.12 -0.31
CA ARG A 396 -28.04 -0.02 0.42
C ARG A 396 -28.94 1.10 -0.12
N ALA A 397 -28.38 2.26 -0.46
CA ALA A 397 -29.10 3.35 -1.09
C ALA A 397 -29.61 2.96 -2.49
N THR A 398 -28.78 2.27 -3.29
CA THR A 398 -29.20 1.71 -4.58
C THR A 398 -30.37 0.74 -4.46
N LEU A 399 -30.41 -0.07 -3.39
CA LEU A 399 -31.55 -0.95 -3.12
C LEU A 399 -32.83 -0.14 -2.88
N ALA A 400 -32.75 0.97 -2.14
CA ALA A 400 -33.90 1.85 -1.92
C ALA A 400 -34.41 2.47 -3.24
N THR A 401 -33.51 2.99 -4.08
CA THR A 401 -33.87 3.61 -5.36
C THR A 401 -34.48 2.59 -6.33
N LYS A 402 -33.94 1.36 -6.39
CA LYS A 402 -34.50 0.26 -7.21
C LYS A 402 -35.89 -0.18 -6.75
N LYS A 403 -36.10 -0.37 -5.45
CA LYS A 403 -37.43 -0.70 -4.90
C LYS A 403 -38.48 0.32 -5.30
N LEU A 404 -38.11 1.60 -5.27
CA LEU A 404 -39.02 2.67 -5.64
C LEU A 404 -39.29 2.72 -7.14
N LEU A 405 -38.26 2.54 -7.97
CA LEU A 405 -38.41 2.46 -9.42
C LEU A 405 -39.35 1.31 -9.84
N GLU A 406 -39.22 0.15 -9.21
CA GLU A 406 -40.14 -0.98 -9.43
C GLU A 406 -41.59 -0.64 -9.04
N ALA A 407 -41.80 0.14 -7.97
CA ALA A 407 -43.12 0.56 -7.55
C ALA A 407 -43.76 1.54 -8.55
N VAL A 408 -42.95 2.43 -9.14
CA VAL A 408 -43.36 3.32 -10.24
C VAL A 408 -43.77 2.50 -11.47
N ASP A 409 -42.97 1.50 -11.86
CA ASP A 409 -43.29 0.66 -13.02
C ASP A 409 -44.53 -0.23 -12.81
N LYS A 410 -44.84 -0.60 -11.57
CA LYS A 410 -46.10 -1.30 -11.20
C LYS A 410 -47.32 -0.37 -11.13
N GLY A 411 -47.17 0.92 -11.46
CA GLY A 411 -48.25 1.90 -11.50
C GLY A 411 -48.68 2.40 -10.12
N SER A 412 -47.84 2.26 -9.08
CA SER A 412 -48.12 2.80 -7.74
C SER A 412 -47.94 4.33 -7.67
N PHE A 413 -47.38 4.92 -8.72
CA PHE A 413 -47.17 6.35 -8.89
C PHE A 413 -47.40 6.73 -10.36
N ASP A 414 -47.81 7.97 -10.61
CA ASP A 414 -47.90 8.51 -11.97
C ASP A 414 -46.49 8.89 -12.46
N LYS A 415 -46.13 8.54 -13.70
CA LYS A 415 -44.82 8.91 -14.29
C LYS A 415 -44.69 10.41 -14.58
N SER A 416 -45.80 11.15 -14.57
CA SER A 416 -45.80 12.62 -14.65
C SER A 416 -45.60 13.30 -13.28
N ASP A 417 -45.67 12.54 -12.19
CA ASP A 417 -45.46 13.00 -10.82
C ASP A 417 -43.97 12.87 -10.46
N SER A 418 -43.34 13.94 -9.97
CA SER A 418 -41.94 13.94 -9.54
C SER A 418 -41.74 13.37 -8.13
N THR A 419 -42.83 13.09 -7.40
CA THR A 419 -42.82 12.54 -6.04
C THR A 419 -41.93 11.29 -5.87
N PRO A 420 -41.90 10.32 -6.79
CA PRO A 420 -41.01 9.16 -6.66
C PRO A 420 -39.54 9.56 -6.61
N VAL A 421 -39.08 10.47 -7.46
CA VAL A 421 -37.66 10.85 -7.45
C VAL A 421 -37.32 11.53 -6.14
N THR A 422 -38.17 12.45 -5.70
CA THR A 422 -38.01 13.15 -4.43
C THR A 422 -37.90 12.19 -3.24
N ILE A 423 -38.70 11.12 -3.20
CA ILE A 423 -38.60 10.08 -2.15
C ILE A 423 -37.27 9.32 -2.27
N ALA A 424 -36.82 8.96 -3.48
CA ALA A 424 -35.54 8.30 -3.69
C ALA A 424 -34.36 9.17 -3.24
N ASP A 425 -34.38 10.45 -3.62
CA ASP A 425 -33.35 11.43 -3.27
C ASP A 425 -33.19 11.57 -1.75
N PHE A 426 -34.31 11.81 -1.05
CA PHE A 426 -34.30 11.91 0.41
C PHE A 426 -33.89 10.61 1.10
N ALA A 427 -34.39 9.45 0.64
CA ALA A 427 -34.07 8.17 1.25
C ALA A 427 -32.60 7.79 1.06
N ALA A 428 -32.05 7.97 -0.15
CA ALA A 428 -30.64 7.70 -0.43
C ALA A 428 -29.73 8.65 0.36
N GLN A 429 -30.00 9.96 0.37
CA GLN A 429 -29.23 10.91 1.16
C GLN A 429 -29.27 10.57 2.66
N ALA A 430 -30.45 10.25 3.21
CA ALA A 430 -30.59 9.87 4.61
C ALA A 430 -29.81 8.59 4.94
N LEU A 431 -29.92 7.53 4.14
CA LEU A 431 -29.23 6.25 4.38
C LEU A 431 -27.71 6.39 4.31
N ILE A 432 -27.22 7.21 3.37
CA ILE A 432 -25.78 7.47 3.18
C ILE A 432 -25.23 8.28 4.33
N ILE A 433 -25.81 9.46 4.60
CA ILE A 433 -25.31 10.35 5.65
C ILE A 433 -25.43 9.68 7.02
N ALA A 434 -26.53 8.99 7.33
CA ALA A 434 -26.69 8.30 8.61
C ALA A 434 -25.55 7.31 8.88
N ALA A 435 -25.22 6.46 7.91
CA ALA A 435 -24.19 5.44 8.07
C ALA A 435 -22.79 6.05 8.24
N ILE A 436 -22.45 7.03 7.40
CA ILE A 436 -21.11 7.65 7.41
C ILE A 436 -20.94 8.57 8.61
N HIS A 437 -21.92 9.43 8.92
CA HIS A 437 -21.85 10.35 10.06
C HIS A 437 -21.78 9.61 11.39
N HIS A 438 -22.44 8.45 11.52
CA HIS A 438 -22.30 7.62 12.71
C HIS A 438 -20.87 7.11 12.92
N ALA A 439 -20.17 6.79 11.83
CA ALA A 439 -18.77 6.33 11.88
C ALA A 439 -17.75 7.47 11.96
N PHE A 440 -18.09 8.64 11.40
CA PHE A 440 -17.24 9.82 11.27
C PHE A 440 -18.04 11.09 11.64
N PRO A 441 -18.30 11.33 12.94
CA PRO A 441 -19.20 12.39 13.40
C PRO A 441 -18.67 13.82 13.16
N ASP A 442 -17.36 13.97 12.96
CA ASP A 442 -16.72 15.27 12.72
C ASP A 442 -16.62 15.64 11.23
N ASP A 443 -16.99 14.73 10.32
CA ASP A 443 -16.92 14.96 8.88
C ASP A 443 -18.08 15.85 8.40
N VAL A 444 -17.79 16.70 7.42
CA VAL A 444 -18.80 17.57 6.78
C VAL A 444 -19.53 16.81 5.67
N PHE A 445 -20.83 17.04 5.49
CA PHE A 445 -21.61 16.44 4.41
C PHE A 445 -22.08 17.49 3.41
N VAL A 446 -21.96 17.20 2.11
CA VAL A 446 -22.38 18.10 1.03
C VAL A 446 -23.23 17.31 0.05
N GLY A 447 -24.55 17.42 0.20
CA GLY A 447 -25.56 16.81 -0.66
C GLY A 447 -26.49 17.86 -1.27
N GLU A 448 -27.28 17.46 -2.26
CA GLU A 448 -28.23 18.32 -2.96
C GLU A 448 -29.45 18.67 -2.10
N GLU A 449 -29.94 17.69 -1.34
CA GLU A 449 -31.28 17.75 -0.74
C GLU A 449 -31.35 18.44 0.61
N ASN A 450 -32.49 19.07 0.90
CA ASN A 450 -32.84 19.62 2.22
C ASN A 450 -34.25 19.19 2.64
N ALA A 451 -34.49 19.05 3.93
CA ALA A 451 -35.72 18.44 4.45
C ALA A 451 -36.95 19.38 4.45
N SER A 452 -36.90 20.56 3.81
CA SER A 452 -38.01 21.53 3.84
C SER A 452 -39.31 20.98 3.22
N ALA A 453 -39.21 20.20 2.15
CA ALA A 453 -40.36 19.57 1.50
C ALA A 453 -41.01 18.53 2.42
N LEU A 454 -40.20 17.69 3.08
CA LEU A 454 -40.68 16.69 4.04
C LEU A 454 -41.37 17.31 5.25
N ARG A 455 -40.87 18.44 5.75
CA ARG A 455 -41.51 19.17 6.87
C ARG A 455 -42.85 19.78 6.49
N SER A 456 -43.04 20.09 5.20
CA SER A 456 -44.25 20.71 4.68
C SER A 456 -45.31 19.70 4.22
N ASP A 457 -44.91 18.45 4.00
CA ASP A 457 -45.79 17.36 3.54
C ASP A 457 -45.60 16.09 4.41
N PRO A 458 -46.47 15.89 5.42
CA PRO A 458 -46.42 14.71 6.28
C PRO A 458 -46.58 13.38 5.54
N ALA A 459 -47.33 13.34 4.43
CA ALA A 459 -47.50 12.11 3.66
C ALA A 459 -46.22 11.75 2.91
N LEU A 460 -45.51 12.75 2.36
CA LEU A 460 -44.19 12.55 1.76
C LEU A 460 -43.16 12.07 2.80
N LEU A 461 -43.17 12.66 4.00
CA LEU A 461 -42.33 12.23 5.11
C LEU A 461 -42.63 10.78 5.53
N ASP A 462 -43.89 10.40 5.65
CA ASP A 462 -44.29 9.04 6.01
C ASP A 462 -43.77 8.00 5.01
N ARG A 463 -43.90 8.27 3.71
CA ARG A 463 -43.43 7.37 2.64
C ARG A 463 -41.90 7.29 2.59
N THR A 464 -41.22 8.42 2.78
CA THR A 464 -39.76 8.46 2.84
C THR A 464 -39.23 7.69 4.04
N TRP A 465 -39.85 7.89 5.22
CA TRP A 465 -39.54 7.16 6.43
C TRP A 465 -39.75 5.65 6.26
N GLU A 466 -40.87 5.23 5.66
CA GLU A 466 -41.15 3.82 5.41
C GLU A 466 -40.09 3.18 4.50
N LEU A 467 -39.66 3.88 3.45
CA LEU A 467 -38.59 3.39 2.56
C LEU A 467 -37.24 3.25 3.28
N VAL A 468 -36.85 4.24 4.09
CA VAL A 468 -35.61 4.21 4.88
C VAL A 468 -35.66 3.12 5.95
N ALA A 469 -36.75 3.03 6.70
CA ALA A 469 -36.91 2.08 7.78
C ALA A 469 -36.96 0.63 7.28
N SER A 470 -37.50 0.38 6.08
CA SER A 470 -37.62 -0.96 5.48
C SER A 470 -36.44 -1.38 4.59
N THR A 471 -35.48 -0.49 4.32
CA THR A 471 -34.33 -0.81 3.47
C THR A 471 -33.14 -1.29 4.29
N ARG A 472 -32.83 -2.58 4.16
CA ARG A 472 -31.72 -3.28 4.80
C ARG A 472 -31.02 -4.16 3.77
N LEU A 473 -29.72 -4.38 3.95
CA LEU A 473 -29.03 -5.45 3.24
C LEU A 473 -29.50 -6.80 3.78
N THR A 474 -29.56 -7.82 2.93
CA THR A 474 -29.96 -9.18 3.31
C THR A 474 -28.86 -9.94 4.07
N ASP A 475 -27.64 -9.42 4.08
CA ASP A 475 -26.52 -9.93 4.86
C ASP A 475 -26.43 -9.16 6.18
N GLU A 476 -26.67 -9.85 7.30
CA GLU A 476 -26.78 -9.22 8.63
C GLU A 476 -25.46 -8.59 9.09
N GLU A 477 -24.31 -9.22 8.80
CA GLU A 477 -23.00 -8.69 9.19
C GLU A 477 -22.65 -7.41 8.43
N SER A 478 -22.98 -7.35 7.14
CA SER A 478 -22.82 -6.14 6.33
C SER A 478 -23.77 -5.03 6.77
N ASP A 479 -25.04 -5.36 7.02
CA ASP A 479 -26.04 -4.36 7.42
C ASP A 479 -25.78 -3.81 8.83
N ALA A 480 -25.29 -4.63 9.76
CA ALA A 480 -24.96 -4.23 11.13
C ALA A 480 -23.87 -3.15 11.21
N GLN A 481 -23.08 -2.96 10.15
CA GLN A 481 -22.09 -1.89 10.06
C GLN A 481 -22.72 -0.53 9.71
N LEU A 482 -23.95 -0.53 9.21
CA LEU A 482 -24.59 0.65 8.65
C LEU A 482 -25.69 1.17 9.57
N TYR A 483 -25.42 2.31 10.20
CA TYR A 483 -26.43 2.99 11.01
C TYR A 483 -27.66 3.39 10.17
N THR A 484 -28.84 3.30 10.78
CA THR A 484 -30.12 3.74 10.19
C THR A 484 -30.79 4.72 11.15
N PRO A 485 -31.39 5.82 10.67
CA PRO A 485 -32.16 6.72 11.52
C PRO A 485 -33.27 5.99 12.28
N GLN A 486 -33.48 6.33 13.55
CA GLN A 486 -34.43 5.69 14.46
C GLN A 486 -35.74 6.46 14.59
N THR A 487 -35.75 7.76 14.24
CA THR A 487 -36.97 8.60 14.23
C THR A 487 -37.09 9.43 12.96
N LYS A 488 -38.31 9.93 12.69
CA LYS A 488 -38.56 10.85 11.57
C LYS A 488 -37.83 12.17 11.75
N GLU A 489 -37.77 12.67 12.99
CA GLU A 489 -37.03 13.88 13.34
C GLU A 489 -35.54 13.72 13.03
N GLU A 490 -34.95 12.58 13.41
CA GLU A 490 -33.55 12.28 13.10
C GLU A 490 -33.32 12.18 11.58
N LEU A 491 -34.24 11.56 10.84
CA LEU A 491 -34.19 11.51 9.37
C LEU A 491 -34.13 12.93 8.76
N LEU A 492 -34.97 13.85 9.24
CA LEU A 492 -34.99 15.24 8.77
C LEU A 492 -33.67 15.97 9.06
N ASP A 493 -33.13 15.79 10.27
CA ASP A 493 -31.88 16.42 10.70
C ASP A 493 -30.68 15.88 9.89
N ILE A 494 -30.63 14.58 9.63
CA ILE A 494 -29.60 13.93 8.81
C ILE A 494 -29.62 14.43 7.37
N ILE A 495 -30.80 14.59 6.77
CA ILE A 495 -30.92 15.16 5.42
C ILE A 495 -30.34 16.57 5.38
N ASP A 496 -30.65 17.40 6.38
CA ASP A 496 -30.19 18.79 6.43
C ASP A 496 -28.67 18.94 6.61
N LEU A 497 -27.98 17.94 7.19
CA LEU A 497 -26.51 17.95 7.25
C LEU A 497 -25.90 18.12 5.85
N GLY A 498 -26.44 17.43 4.85
CA GLY A 498 -25.99 17.54 3.45
C GLY A 498 -26.25 18.91 2.83
N ALA A 499 -27.40 19.52 3.13
CA ALA A 499 -27.76 20.86 2.63
C ALA A 499 -26.88 21.97 3.21
N GLN A 500 -26.45 21.81 4.47
CA GLN A 500 -25.76 22.86 5.23
C GLN A 500 -24.24 22.85 5.03
N GLY A 501 -23.65 21.70 4.71
CA GLY A 501 -22.20 21.61 4.60
C GLY A 501 -21.61 22.28 3.36
N THR A 502 -20.31 22.55 3.45
CA THR A 502 -19.50 23.16 2.40
C THR A 502 -18.09 22.58 2.41
N CYS A 503 -17.53 22.33 1.22
CA CYS A 503 -16.13 21.91 1.10
C CYS A 503 -15.18 23.09 1.35
N SER A 504 -14.00 22.81 1.90
CA SER A 504 -12.95 23.79 2.14
C SER A 504 -11.57 23.13 2.07
N SER A 505 -10.51 23.95 2.09
CA SER A 505 -9.12 23.46 2.15
C SER A 505 -8.72 22.96 3.54
N GLN A 506 -9.60 23.05 4.55
CA GLN A 506 -9.31 22.76 5.95
C GLN A 506 -10.13 21.60 6.52
N ASN A 507 -11.13 21.10 5.77
CA ASN A 507 -12.02 20.06 6.26
C ASN A 507 -11.89 18.76 5.48
N ARG A 508 -12.42 17.72 6.12
CA ARG A 508 -12.78 16.44 5.52
C ARG A 508 -14.28 16.46 5.26
N ALA A 509 -14.68 16.14 4.03
CA ALA A 509 -16.07 16.25 3.60
C ALA A 509 -16.50 15.09 2.71
N TRP A 510 -17.69 14.57 2.95
CA TRP A 510 -18.37 13.60 2.10
C TRP A 510 -19.34 14.34 1.17
N VAL A 511 -19.06 14.26 -0.12
CA VAL A 511 -19.89 14.81 -1.18
C VAL A 511 -20.74 13.68 -1.76
N LEU A 512 -22.04 13.91 -1.92
CA LEU A 512 -22.95 12.90 -2.45
C LEU A 512 -23.99 13.50 -3.40
N ASP A 513 -24.36 12.69 -4.39
CA ASP A 513 -25.52 12.90 -5.23
C ASP A 513 -26.42 11.65 -5.07
N PRO A 514 -27.59 11.78 -4.42
CA PRO A 514 -28.43 10.63 -4.13
C PRO A 514 -29.04 9.99 -5.38
N VAL A 515 -29.38 10.79 -6.41
CA VAL A 515 -29.86 10.31 -7.72
C VAL A 515 -29.37 11.26 -8.83
N ASP A 516 -28.13 11.05 -9.29
CA ASP A 516 -27.64 11.74 -10.49
C ASP A 516 -28.34 11.14 -11.71
N GLY A 517 -29.17 11.96 -12.36
CA GLY A 517 -30.01 11.54 -13.47
C GLY A 517 -31.51 11.48 -13.15
N THR A 518 -32.04 12.39 -12.34
CA THR A 518 -33.47 12.51 -12.00
C THR A 518 -34.42 12.32 -13.21
N ALA A 519 -34.12 12.93 -14.36
CA ALA A 519 -34.99 12.86 -15.55
C ALA A 519 -35.00 11.48 -16.20
N THR A 520 -33.88 10.77 -16.19
CA THR A 520 -33.72 9.41 -16.73
C THR A 520 -34.18 8.35 -15.72
N PHE A 521 -34.05 8.62 -14.41
CA PHE A 521 -34.59 7.77 -13.36
C PHE A 521 -36.11 7.55 -13.50
N ILE A 522 -36.92 8.60 -13.72
CA ILE A 522 -38.39 8.49 -13.92
C ILE A 522 -38.73 7.61 -15.14
N GLN A 523 -37.87 7.62 -16.15
CA GLN A 523 -38.04 6.85 -17.38
C GLN A 523 -37.53 5.40 -17.24
N GLY A 524 -36.92 5.05 -16.10
CA GLY A 524 -36.28 3.76 -15.89
C GLY A 524 -35.01 3.57 -16.74
N GLN A 525 -34.38 4.68 -17.14
CA GLN A 525 -33.12 4.74 -17.88
C GLN A 525 -31.92 4.84 -16.90
N GLN A 526 -30.74 5.28 -17.34
CA GLN A 526 -29.55 5.27 -16.50
C GLN A 526 -29.59 6.35 -15.42
N TYR A 527 -29.06 6.02 -14.24
CA TYR A 527 -28.84 6.96 -13.13
C TYR A 527 -27.73 6.42 -12.22
N ALA A 528 -27.21 7.27 -11.33
CA ALA A 528 -26.21 6.87 -10.35
C ALA A 528 -26.56 7.34 -8.93
N VAL A 529 -26.06 6.58 -7.96
CA VAL A 529 -25.95 7.00 -6.57
C VAL A 529 -24.47 7.23 -6.29
N CYS A 530 -24.08 8.44 -5.92
CA CYS A 530 -22.67 8.82 -5.80
C CYS A 530 -22.29 9.21 -4.38
N LEU A 531 -21.11 8.77 -3.94
CA LEU A 531 -20.48 9.19 -2.70
C LEU A 531 -18.97 9.37 -2.90
N CYS A 532 -18.43 10.50 -2.46
CA CYS A 532 -17.02 10.82 -2.54
C CYS A 532 -16.49 11.43 -1.24
N LEU A 533 -15.37 10.91 -0.75
CA LEU A 533 -14.61 11.54 0.33
C LEU A 533 -13.62 12.55 -0.24
N LEU A 534 -13.66 13.76 0.29
CA LEU A 534 -12.68 14.81 0.09
C LEU A 534 -11.91 15.09 1.39
N GLU A 535 -10.61 15.31 1.27
CA GLU A 535 -9.79 15.87 2.34
C GLU A 535 -9.00 17.06 1.81
N SER A 536 -9.16 18.23 2.45
CA SER A 536 -8.52 19.47 2.03
C SER A 536 -8.75 19.81 0.55
N GLY A 537 -9.97 19.55 0.07
CA GLY A 537 -10.36 19.77 -1.33
C GLY A 537 -9.80 18.77 -2.35
N ARG A 538 -9.21 17.65 -1.91
CA ARG A 538 -8.71 16.57 -2.78
C ARG A 538 -9.56 15.32 -2.63
N GLN A 539 -9.93 14.70 -3.75
CA GLN A 539 -10.67 13.44 -3.77
C GLN A 539 -9.79 12.30 -3.23
N LYS A 540 -10.33 11.50 -2.30
CA LYS A 540 -9.63 10.40 -1.63
C LYS A 540 -10.27 9.05 -1.92
N VAL A 541 -11.59 8.98 -1.80
CA VAL A 541 -12.41 7.79 -2.07
C VAL A 541 -13.57 8.22 -2.96
N GLY A 542 -13.89 7.43 -3.98
CA GLY A 542 -15.05 7.63 -4.85
C GLY A 542 -15.79 6.32 -5.01
N VAL A 543 -17.10 6.31 -4.78
CA VAL A 543 -17.96 5.13 -4.90
C VAL A 543 -19.24 5.52 -5.63
N LEU A 544 -19.48 4.89 -6.78
CA LEU A 544 -20.67 5.09 -7.59
C LEU A 544 -21.44 3.78 -7.71
N GLY A 545 -22.68 3.78 -7.26
CA GLY A 545 -23.66 2.74 -7.58
C GLY A 545 -24.35 3.09 -8.89
N CYS A 546 -24.29 2.19 -9.88
CA CYS A 546 -24.88 2.36 -11.21
C CYS A 546 -25.98 1.31 -11.39
N PRO A 547 -27.20 1.54 -10.89
CA PRO A 547 -28.16 0.47 -10.63
C PRO A 547 -28.75 -0.16 -11.90
N ASN A 548 -28.78 0.60 -12.98
CA ASN A 548 -29.29 0.19 -14.27
C ASN A 548 -28.18 -0.13 -15.28
N MET A 549 -26.91 -0.14 -14.84
CA MET A 549 -25.78 -0.35 -15.74
C MET A 549 -25.71 -1.81 -16.24
N ASN A 550 -25.89 -1.97 -17.56
CA ASN A 550 -25.73 -3.23 -18.27
C ASN A 550 -24.53 -3.13 -19.24
N LEU A 551 -23.59 -4.07 -19.12
CA LEU A 551 -22.35 -4.09 -19.90
C LEU A 551 -22.29 -5.18 -20.98
N GLU A 552 -23.36 -5.93 -21.24
CA GLU A 552 -23.35 -7.05 -22.20
C GLU A 552 -22.99 -6.63 -23.63
N LYS A 553 -23.25 -5.37 -23.99
CA LYS A 553 -22.94 -4.82 -25.32
C LYS A 553 -21.57 -4.12 -25.38
N GLY A 554 -20.84 -4.04 -24.26
CA GLY A 554 -19.52 -3.40 -24.17
C GLY A 554 -19.54 -1.87 -24.17
N TYR A 555 -20.71 -1.24 -23.97
CA TYR A 555 -20.88 0.20 -23.79
C TYR A 555 -22.15 0.49 -22.97
N ILE A 556 -22.26 1.71 -22.43
CA ILE A 556 -23.42 2.19 -21.67
C ILE A 556 -24.34 3.02 -22.57
N HIS A 557 -25.65 2.83 -22.44
CA HIS A 557 -26.67 3.59 -23.17
C HIS A 557 -27.94 3.73 -22.32
N GLU A 558 -28.69 4.82 -22.51
CA GLU A 558 -29.91 5.11 -21.73
C GLU A 558 -30.97 4.01 -21.83
N ASP A 559 -31.13 3.42 -23.01
CA ASP A 559 -32.12 2.36 -23.25
C ASP A 559 -31.62 0.93 -22.97
N ILE A 560 -30.31 0.74 -22.75
CA ILE A 560 -29.72 -0.57 -22.47
C ILE A 560 -29.51 -0.67 -20.96
N VAL A 561 -30.56 -1.09 -20.26
CA VAL A 561 -30.61 -1.09 -18.79
C VAL A 561 -30.70 -2.49 -18.20
N ASP A 562 -30.11 -2.65 -17.01
CA ASP A 562 -30.37 -3.79 -16.15
C ASP A 562 -31.70 -3.58 -15.41
N ARG A 563 -32.75 -4.30 -15.84
CA ARG A 563 -34.09 -4.19 -15.25
C ARG A 563 -34.33 -5.12 -14.07
N GLU A 564 -33.69 -6.29 -14.08
CA GLU A 564 -33.95 -7.36 -13.10
C GLU A 564 -32.89 -7.43 -12.00
N GLY A 565 -31.67 -7.00 -12.29
CA GLY A 565 -30.58 -6.93 -11.35
C GLY A 565 -30.39 -5.54 -10.75
N TYR A 566 -29.24 -5.36 -10.11
CA TYR A 566 -28.84 -4.15 -9.41
C TYR A 566 -27.66 -3.46 -10.11
N GLY A 567 -27.32 -3.84 -11.33
CA GLY A 567 -26.19 -3.26 -12.05
C GLY A 567 -24.86 -3.46 -11.33
N HIS A 568 -24.07 -2.39 -11.25
CA HIS A 568 -22.67 -2.46 -10.84
C HIS A 568 -22.28 -1.30 -9.93
N GLN A 569 -21.32 -1.57 -9.04
CA GLN A 569 -20.63 -0.55 -8.26
C GLN A 569 -19.24 -0.36 -8.85
N VAL A 570 -18.88 0.90 -9.07
CA VAL A 570 -17.53 1.30 -9.51
C VAL A 570 -16.95 2.20 -8.44
N PHE A 571 -15.71 1.94 -8.04
CA PHE A 571 -15.08 2.67 -6.95
C PHE A 571 -13.59 2.82 -7.14
N ALA A 572 -13.00 3.79 -6.45
CA ALA A 572 -11.60 4.14 -6.54
C ALA A 572 -11.10 4.72 -5.22
N VAL A 573 -9.82 4.47 -4.94
CA VAL A 573 -9.06 5.18 -3.92
C VAL A 573 -7.88 5.86 -4.61
N ALA A 574 -7.66 7.12 -4.30
CA ALA A 574 -6.63 7.93 -4.96
C ALA A 574 -5.26 7.25 -4.94
N GLY A 575 -4.66 7.06 -6.12
CA GLY A 575 -3.39 6.40 -6.37
C GLY A 575 -3.40 4.86 -6.36
N HIS A 576 -4.56 4.20 -6.26
CA HIS A 576 -4.67 2.75 -6.11
C HIS A 576 -5.43 2.05 -7.24
N GLY A 577 -5.87 2.81 -8.26
CA GLY A 577 -6.67 2.32 -9.37
C GLY A 577 -8.16 2.30 -9.07
N ALA A 578 -8.94 2.06 -10.12
CA ALA A 578 -10.39 1.88 -10.04
C ALA A 578 -10.76 0.41 -10.12
N TYR A 579 -11.88 0.05 -9.51
CA TYR A 579 -12.37 -1.31 -9.36
C TYR A 579 -13.87 -1.35 -9.64
N MET A 580 -14.35 -2.52 -10.06
CA MET A 580 -15.75 -2.74 -10.36
C MET A 580 -16.22 -4.09 -9.79
N ARG A 581 -17.46 -4.10 -9.30
CA ARG A 581 -18.17 -5.32 -8.87
C ARG A 581 -19.64 -5.26 -9.28
N LYS A 582 -20.30 -6.41 -9.41
CA LYS A 582 -21.77 -6.45 -9.46
C LYS A 582 -22.33 -6.07 -8.10
N MET A 583 -23.46 -5.36 -8.09
CA MET A 583 -24.20 -5.10 -6.85
C MET A 583 -25.25 -6.19 -6.61
N GLY A 584 -25.64 -6.34 -5.35
CA GLY A 584 -26.70 -7.24 -4.94
C GLY A 584 -27.40 -6.74 -3.68
N THR A 585 -28.21 -7.59 -3.07
CA THR A 585 -28.97 -7.25 -1.87
C THR A 585 -28.20 -7.52 -0.57
N GLY A 586 -27.15 -8.35 -0.59
CA GLY A 586 -26.43 -8.83 0.59
C GLY A 586 -25.05 -8.21 0.76
N ALA A 587 -24.05 -9.04 1.07
CA ALA A 587 -22.66 -8.61 1.21
C ALA A 587 -22.07 -8.07 -0.11
N LEU A 588 -20.98 -7.29 0.00
CA LEU A 588 -20.24 -6.83 -1.17
C LEU A 588 -19.63 -8.02 -1.91
N LEU A 589 -19.97 -8.17 -3.19
CA LEU A 589 -19.39 -9.20 -4.05
C LEU A 589 -17.92 -8.90 -4.38
N PRO A 590 -17.11 -9.90 -4.79
CA PRO A 590 -15.73 -9.68 -5.21
C PRO A 590 -15.63 -8.62 -6.33
N ALA A 591 -14.63 -7.75 -6.22
CA ALA A 591 -14.33 -6.75 -7.24
C ALA A 591 -13.15 -7.18 -8.11
N HIS A 592 -13.10 -6.67 -9.34
CA HIS A 592 -11.93 -6.74 -10.20
C HIS A 592 -11.43 -5.34 -10.53
N LYS A 593 -10.14 -5.20 -10.77
CA LYS A 593 -9.51 -3.94 -11.14
C LYS A 593 -9.89 -3.57 -12.58
N LEU A 594 -10.15 -2.30 -12.83
CA LEU A 594 -10.33 -1.76 -14.17
C LEU A 594 -8.97 -1.50 -14.83
N GLU A 595 -8.86 -1.85 -16.10
CA GLU A 595 -7.64 -1.62 -16.86
C GLU A 595 -7.45 -0.13 -17.21
N PRO A 596 -6.21 0.38 -17.16
CA PRO A 596 -5.90 1.72 -17.63
C PRO A 596 -6.36 1.96 -19.08
N LYS A 597 -6.77 3.18 -19.39
CA LYS A 597 -7.22 3.53 -20.74
C LYS A 597 -6.03 3.53 -21.71
N PRO A 598 -6.21 2.94 -22.91
CA PRO A 598 -5.16 2.93 -23.92
C PRO A 598 -4.82 4.36 -24.36
N ALA A 599 -3.56 4.58 -24.72
CA ALA A 599 -3.13 5.85 -25.27
C ALA A 599 -3.81 6.12 -26.62
N ILE A 600 -4.32 7.34 -26.80
CA ILE A 600 -4.91 7.84 -28.04
C ILE A 600 -3.89 8.76 -28.71
N THR A 601 -3.46 8.39 -29.91
CA THR A 601 -2.49 9.18 -30.69
C THR A 601 -3.14 9.90 -31.87
N ALA A 602 -4.23 9.35 -32.42
CA ALA A 602 -4.96 9.93 -33.54
C ALA A 602 -6.34 10.45 -33.11
N PRO A 603 -6.74 11.69 -33.46
CA PRO A 603 -8.03 12.26 -33.08
C PRO A 603 -9.25 11.48 -33.58
N LYS A 604 -9.11 10.76 -34.69
CA LYS A 604 -10.17 9.89 -35.23
C LYS A 604 -10.57 8.75 -34.27
N ASP A 605 -9.72 8.41 -33.31
CA ASP A 605 -9.96 7.35 -32.32
C ASP A 605 -10.60 7.91 -31.03
N ILE A 606 -10.88 9.22 -30.98
CA ILE A 606 -11.66 9.84 -29.91
C ILE A 606 -13.12 9.42 -30.07
N ILE A 607 -13.69 8.91 -28.97
CA ILE A 607 -15.11 8.54 -28.88
C ILE A 607 -15.72 9.34 -27.75
N PHE A 608 -16.57 10.30 -28.12
CA PHE A 608 -17.19 11.21 -27.18
C PHE A 608 -18.38 10.57 -26.45
N VAL A 609 -18.45 10.85 -25.15
CA VAL A 609 -19.70 10.83 -24.38
C VAL A 609 -20.14 12.25 -24.07
N ASP A 610 -21.43 12.53 -24.26
CA ASP A 610 -22.02 13.85 -24.07
C ASP A 610 -23.49 13.76 -23.64
N CYS A 611 -24.15 14.91 -23.50
CA CYS A 611 -25.61 15.02 -23.39
C CYS A 611 -26.13 16.12 -24.32
N ALA A 612 -27.08 15.81 -25.19
CA ALA A 612 -27.69 16.80 -26.09
C ALA A 612 -28.52 17.88 -25.33
N GLY A 613 -28.92 17.59 -24.08
CA GLY A 613 -29.66 18.49 -23.19
C GLY A 613 -28.80 19.17 -22.12
N GLY A 614 -29.33 20.24 -21.49
CA GLY A 614 -28.74 20.83 -20.28
C GLY A 614 -27.89 22.10 -20.48
N SER A 615 -26.92 22.30 -19.59
CA SER A 615 -26.13 23.54 -19.47
C SER A 615 -24.96 23.67 -20.44
N SER A 616 -24.66 22.61 -21.19
CA SER A 616 -23.58 22.56 -22.19
C SER A 616 -23.99 23.17 -23.54
N ASP A 617 -23.03 23.75 -24.26
CA ASP A 617 -23.16 24.25 -25.61
C ASP A 617 -22.71 23.20 -26.64
N ILE A 618 -23.67 22.45 -27.15
CA ILE A 618 -23.43 21.34 -28.08
C ILE A 618 -22.84 21.80 -29.41
N ASN A 619 -23.09 23.05 -29.82
CA ASN A 619 -22.48 23.59 -31.02
C ASN A 619 -20.99 23.84 -30.79
N MET A 620 -20.58 24.23 -29.57
CA MET A 620 -19.15 24.36 -29.25
C MET A 620 -18.47 23.01 -29.24
N HIS A 621 -19.15 21.99 -28.76
CA HIS A 621 -18.60 20.64 -28.76
C HIS A 621 -18.38 20.14 -30.20
N ALA A 622 -19.34 20.36 -31.10
CA ALA A 622 -19.19 20.08 -32.53
C ALA A 622 -18.02 20.84 -33.16
N ARG A 623 -17.85 22.13 -32.83
CA ARG A 623 -16.71 22.94 -33.29
C ARG A 623 -15.39 22.41 -32.75
N LEU A 624 -15.32 22.01 -31.49
CA LEU A 624 -14.13 21.43 -30.89
C LEU A 624 -13.76 20.10 -31.55
N ALA A 625 -14.73 19.20 -31.73
CA ALA A 625 -14.52 17.93 -32.41
C ALA A 625 -13.97 18.15 -33.83
N SER A 626 -14.55 19.11 -34.57
CA SER A 626 -14.04 19.50 -35.89
C SER A 626 -12.61 20.05 -35.84
N GLN A 627 -12.29 20.87 -34.83
CA GLN A 627 -10.95 21.44 -34.66
C GLN A 627 -9.91 20.37 -34.31
N LEU A 628 -10.30 19.36 -33.53
CA LEU A 628 -9.45 18.21 -33.20
C LEU A 628 -9.26 17.26 -34.39
N GLY A 629 -10.21 17.24 -35.34
CA GLY A 629 -10.31 16.19 -36.36
C GLY A 629 -10.92 14.90 -35.79
N ALA A 630 -11.75 15.02 -34.76
CA ALA A 630 -12.44 13.92 -34.10
C ALA A 630 -13.83 13.67 -34.71
N PRO A 631 -14.37 12.44 -34.64
CA PRO A 631 -15.71 12.13 -35.10
C PRO A 631 -16.79 12.91 -34.31
N TRP A 632 -17.80 13.40 -35.02
CA TRP A 632 -18.99 14.04 -34.46
C TRP A 632 -20.21 13.77 -35.36
N PRO A 633 -21.44 13.57 -34.82
CA PRO A 633 -21.86 13.66 -33.43
C PRO A 633 -21.30 12.56 -32.52
N HIS A 634 -21.34 12.78 -31.21
CA HIS A 634 -21.01 11.76 -30.21
C HIS A 634 -21.89 10.52 -30.37
N THR A 635 -21.36 9.35 -30.02
CA THR A 635 -22.08 8.06 -30.14
C THR A 635 -22.71 7.61 -28.83
N THR A 636 -22.35 8.26 -27.73
CA THR A 636 -22.84 7.94 -26.38
C THR A 636 -23.50 9.19 -25.80
N ASP A 637 -24.82 9.19 -25.73
CA ASP A 637 -25.64 10.24 -25.10
C ASP A 637 -26.09 9.73 -23.73
N LEU A 638 -25.61 10.38 -22.67
CA LEU A 638 -25.92 10.01 -21.27
C LEU A 638 -26.26 11.27 -20.48
N TRP A 639 -27.45 11.26 -19.88
CA TRP A 639 -27.99 12.40 -19.14
C TRP A 639 -27.26 12.61 -17.81
N ALA A 640 -27.11 11.54 -17.03
CA ALA A 640 -26.44 11.52 -15.74
C ALA A 640 -24.94 11.84 -15.88
N THR A 641 -24.45 12.85 -15.15
CA THR A 641 -23.06 13.30 -15.29
C THR A 641 -22.05 12.26 -14.79
N GLN A 642 -22.35 11.62 -13.67
CA GLN A 642 -21.56 10.54 -13.08
C GLN A 642 -21.42 9.35 -14.03
N LEU A 643 -22.49 9.00 -14.77
CA LEU A 643 -22.44 7.91 -15.75
C LEU A 643 -21.57 8.23 -16.96
N ARG A 644 -21.33 9.50 -17.30
CA ARG A 644 -20.36 9.85 -18.35
C ARG A 644 -18.93 9.50 -17.94
N TYR A 645 -18.58 9.71 -16.66
CA TYR A 645 -17.30 9.25 -16.13
C TYR A 645 -17.20 7.74 -16.14
N ILE A 646 -18.26 7.05 -15.70
CA ILE A 646 -18.28 5.59 -15.68
C ILE A 646 -18.17 5.01 -17.09
N ALA A 647 -18.88 5.56 -18.08
CA ALA A 647 -18.79 5.12 -19.48
C ALA A 647 -17.35 5.21 -20.03
N ILE A 648 -16.60 6.26 -19.66
CA ILE A 648 -15.17 6.34 -19.97
C ILE A 648 -14.40 5.24 -19.22
N ALA A 649 -14.63 5.09 -17.92
CA ALA A 649 -13.89 4.15 -17.09
C ALA A 649 -14.06 2.69 -17.52
N VAL A 650 -15.28 2.24 -17.79
CA VAL A 650 -15.59 0.84 -18.16
C VAL A 650 -15.42 0.55 -19.65
N GLY A 651 -15.39 1.59 -20.51
CA GLY A 651 -15.19 1.47 -21.95
C GLY A 651 -16.47 1.67 -22.78
N GLY A 652 -16.29 1.85 -24.09
CA GLY A 652 -17.34 2.23 -25.04
C GLY A 652 -17.23 3.69 -25.51
N CYS A 653 -16.67 4.56 -24.68
CA CYS A 653 -16.21 5.90 -25.03
C CYS A 653 -14.87 6.18 -24.32
N ASN A 654 -14.21 7.30 -24.65
CA ASN A 654 -12.90 7.61 -24.06
C ASN A 654 -12.67 9.08 -23.72
N ALA A 655 -13.53 10.00 -24.15
CA ALA A 655 -13.40 11.41 -23.81
C ALA A 655 -14.76 12.09 -23.58
N SER A 656 -14.76 13.14 -22.77
CA SER A 656 -15.91 14.04 -22.60
C SER A 656 -15.45 15.48 -22.49
N MET A 657 -16.37 16.40 -22.78
CA MET A 657 -16.17 17.82 -22.58
C MET A 657 -17.45 18.47 -22.08
N LYS A 658 -17.30 19.57 -21.34
CA LYS A 658 -18.40 20.43 -20.90
C LYS A 658 -18.02 21.88 -21.15
N ILE A 659 -18.60 22.49 -22.18
CA ILE A 659 -18.48 23.92 -22.47
C ILE A 659 -19.79 24.59 -22.07
N PRO A 660 -19.83 25.38 -20.98
CA PRO A 660 -21.09 25.96 -20.50
C PRO A 660 -21.65 27.02 -21.46
N ARG A 661 -22.97 27.06 -21.67
CA ARG A 661 -23.64 28.10 -22.47
C ARG A 661 -23.48 29.51 -21.90
N LYS A 662 -23.29 29.63 -20.60
CA LYS A 662 -23.15 30.91 -19.88
C LYS A 662 -21.80 30.94 -19.19
N ALA A 663 -21.01 31.99 -19.39
CA ALA A 663 -19.72 32.18 -18.74
C ALA A 663 -19.79 32.17 -17.20
N SER A 664 -20.92 32.60 -16.64
CA SER A 664 -21.19 32.62 -15.19
C SER A 664 -21.54 31.25 -14.59
N TYR A 665 -21.80 30.23 -15.42
CA TYR A 665 -22.18 28.90 -14.92
C TYR A 665 -20.98 28.21 -14.27
N ARG A 666 -21.22 27.55 -13.13
CA ARG A 666 -20.30 26.65 -12.44
C ARG A 666 -21.07 25.39 -12.04
N SER A 667 -20.49 24.23 -12.30
CA SER A 667 -21.11 22.96 -11.92
C SER A 667 -21.21 22.82 -10.41
N LYS A 668 -22.21 22.07 -9.95
CA LYS A 668 -22.25 21.61 -8.57
C LYS A 668 -21.15 20.57 -8.35
N ILE A 669 -20.66 20.48 -7.12
CA ILE A 669 -19.56 19.55 -6.81
C ILE A 669 -20.01 18.09 -6.83
N TRP A 670 -21.25 17.82 -6.41
CA TRP A 670 -21.82 16.47 -6.34
C TRP A 670 -22.09 15.83 -7.71
N ASP A 671 -22.35 16.63 -8.75
CA ASP A 671 -22.47 16.12 -10.14
C ASP A 671 -21.17 15.48 -10.67
N HIS A 672 -20.02 15.74 -10.04
CA HIS A 672 -18.69 15.45 -10.59
C HIS A 672 -17.75 14.69 -9.64
N ALA A 673 -17.76 15.01 -8.34
CA ALA A 673 -16.89 14.36 -7.37
C ALA A 673 -17.16 12.86 -7.32
N GLY A 674 -16.11 12.05 -7.16
CA GLY A 674 -16.19 10.58 -7.24
C GLY A 674 -15.98 10.08 -8.66
N GLY A 675 -16.81 10.51 -9.62
CA GLY A 675 -16.65 10.19 -11.04
C GLY A 675 -15.32 10.67 -11.61
N MET A 676 -14.92 11.91 -11.28
CA MET A 676 -13.60 12.45 -11.64
C MET A 676 -12.46 11.57 -11.12
N LEU A 677 -12.49 11.19 -9.84
CA LEU A 677 -11.47 10.32 -9.25
C LEU A 677 -11.39 8.97 -9.98
N ILE A 678 -12.54 8.34 -10.27
CA ILE A 678 -12.58 7.04 -10.94
C ILE A 678 -11.93 7.10 -12.33
N VAL A 679 -12.17 8.16 -13.12
CA VAL A 679 -11.53 8.27 -14.45
C VAL A 679 -10.05 8.61 -14.37
N GLU A 680 -9.63 9.39 -13.36
CA GLU A 680 -8.21 9.68 -13.10
C GLU A 680 -7.45 8.39 -12.77
N GLU A 681 -8.03 7.51 -11.95
CA GLU A 681 -7.44 6.22 -11.58
C GLU A 681 -7.32 5.20 -12.73
N VAL A 682 -8.00 5.43 -13.86
CA VAL A 682 -7.80 4.65 -15.10
C VAL A 682 -6.97 5.41 -16.14
N GLY A 683 -6.27 6.48 -15.75
CA GLY A 683 -5.29 7.17 -16.60
C GLY A 683 -5.83 8.34 -17.44
N CYS A 684 -7.04 8.83 -17.15
CA CYS A 684 -7.51 10.09 -17.72
C CYS A 684 -6.98 11.29 -16.94
N ILE A 685 -6.97 12.45 -17.58
CA ILE A 685 -6.79 13.75 -16.93
C ILE A 685 -8.14 14.46 -16.93
N VAL A 686 -8.50 15.02 -15.77
CA VAL A 686 -9.65 15.90 -15.61
C VAL A 686 -9.16 17.32 -15.36
N SER A 687 -9.62 18.26 -16.18
CA SER A 687 -9.24 19.68 -16.04
C SER A 687 -10.36 20.62 -16.46
N ASP A 688 -10.20 21.90 -16.15
CA ASP A 688 -11.03 22.95 -16.75
C ASP A 688 -10.67 23.20 -18.23
N LEU A 689 -11.40 24.10 -18.90
CA LEU A 689 -11.15 24.43 -20.31
C LEU A 689 -9.77 25.06 -20.58
N ALA A 690 -9.06 25.53 -19.54
CA ALA A 690 -7.71 26.07 -19.63
C ALA A 690 -6.62 25.03 -19.30
N GLY A 691 -7.00 23.77 -19.02
CA GLY A 691 -6.07 22.71 -18.64
C GLY A 691 -5.66 22.74 -17.17
N ARG A 692 -6.32 23.53 -16.32
CA ARG A 692 -6.00 23.62 -14.89
C ARG A 692 -6.71 22.50 -14.12
N PRO A 693 -6.07 21.90 -13.10
CA PRO A 693 -6.70 20.90 -12.24
C PRO A 693 -7.96 21.43 -11.56
N VAL A 694 -8.93 20.55 -11.31
CA VAL A 694 -10.17 20.89 -10.61
C VAL A 694 -9.90 21.02 -9.10
N ASP A 695 -10.26 22.18 -8.53
CA ASP A 695 -10.19 22.43 -7.09
C ASP A 695 -11.58 22.22 -6.45
N CYS A 696 -11.69 21.19 -5.63
CA CYS A 696 -12.90 20.82 -4.92
C CYS A 696 -13.04 21.51 -3.54
N SER A 697 -12.14 22.45 -3.19
CA SER A 697 -12.18 23.18 -1.90
C SER A 697 -13.07 24.43 -1.90
N LEU A 698 -13.64 24.81 -3.04
CA LEU A 698 -14.28 26.12 -3.23
C LEU A 698 -15.79 26.13 -2.91
N GLY A 699 -16.16 25.36 -1.88
CA GLY A 699 -17.52 25.25 -1.38
C GLY A 699 -18.41 24.25 -2.12
N ARG A 700 -19.69 24.60 -2.33
CA ARG A 700 -20.72 23.72 -2.91
C ARG A 700 -20.69 23.63 -4.44
N THR A 701 -19.77 24.35 -5.09
CA THR A 701 -19.63 24.40 -6.55
C THR A 701 -18.17 24.31 -6.93
N LEU A 702 -17.87 23.85 -8.14
CA LEU A 702 -16.53 23.91 -8.71
C LEU A 702 -16.19 25.34 -9.16
N ALA A 703 -16.16 26.31 -8.24
CA ALA A 703 -16.16 27.74 -8.54
C ALA A 703 -14.95 28.20 -9.38
N GLY A 704 -13.79 27.58 -9.16
CA GLY A 704 -12.56 27.83 -9.91
C GLY A 704 -12.50 27.16 -11.28
N CYS A 705 -13.44 26.26 -11.59
CA CYS A 705 -13.45 25.44 -12.80
C CYS A 705 -14.48 25.96 -13.81
N HIS A 706 -14.00 26.51 -14.94
CA HIS A 706 -14.88 26.90 -16.04
C HIS A 706 -14.90 25.82 -17.12
N GLY A 707 -16.06 25.17 -17.26
CA GLY A 707 -16.21 23.99 -18.11
C GLY A 707 -15.40 22.80 -17.62
N MET A 708 -15.25 21.77 -18.45
CA MET A 708 -14.49 20.57 -18.09
C MET A 708 -14.02 19.80 -19.31
N ILE A 709 -12.84 19.19 -19.22
CA ILE A 709 -12.29 18.24 -20.19
C ILE A 709 -11.94 16.97 -19.43
N VAL A 710 -12.32 15.82 -20.01
CA VAL A 710 -11.91 14.49 -19.55
C VAL A 710 -11.38 13.74 -20.75
N ALA A 711 -10.10 13.37 -20.72
CA ALA A 711 -9.48 12.60 -21.81
C ALA A 711 -8.26 11.82 -21.31
N PRO A 712 -7.82 10.75 -22.00
CA PRO A 712 -6.57 10.07 -21.68
C PRO A 712 -5.40 11.04 -21.74
N SER A 713 -4.43 10.87 -20.83
CA SER A 713 -3.26 11.74 -20.71
C SER A 713 -2.55 12.00 -22.04
N SER A 714 -2.47 10.97 -22.89
CA SER A 714 -1.90 11.00 -24.25
C SER A 714 -2.49 12.03 -25.23
N ILE A 715 -3.76 12.44 -25.06
CA ILE A 715 -4.46 13.34 -25.99
C ILE A 715 -5.01 14.59 -25.31
N HIS A 716 -5.04 14.64 -23.98
CA HIS A 716 -5.64 15.72 -23.19
C HIS A 716 -5.11 17.11 -23.56
N GLN A 717 -3.80 17.28 -23.75
CA GLN A 717 -3.26 18.60 -24.09
C GLN A 717 -3.81 19.14 -25.41
N ARG A 718 -4.07 18.25 -26.38
CA ARG A 718 -4.67 18.66 -27.67
C ARG A 718 -6.09 19.17 -27.51
N PHE A 719 -6.85 18.64 -26.56
CA PHE A 719 -8.17 19.19 -26.20
C PHE A 719 -8.03 20.62 -25.69
N VAL A 720 -7.13 20.85 -24.73
CA VAL A 720 -6.89 22.18 -24.16
C VAL A 720 -6.50 23.17 -25.27
N ASP A 721 -5.53 22.81 -26.11
CA ASP A 721 -5.06 23.66 -27.21
C ASP A 721 -6.19 23.97 -28.21
N ALA A 722 -7.01 22.97 -28.55
CA ALA A 722 -8.12 23.15 -29.48
C ALA A 722 -9.25 24.01 -28.90
N VAL A 723 -9.54 23.89 -27.61
CA VAL A 723 -10.52 24.75 -26.91
C VAL A 723 -10.05 26.21 -26.92
N GLN A 724 -8.78 26.47 -26.61
CA GLN A 724 -8.22 27.81 -26.62
C GLN A 724 -8.26 28.50 -27.99
N GLN A 725 -8.30 27.73 -29.08
CA GLN A 725 -8.38 28.26 -30.44
C GLN A 725 -9.81 28.63 -30.88
N ILE A 726 -10.83 28.03 -30.26
CA ILE A 726 -12.24 28.22 -30.66
C ILE A 726 -13.04 29.11 -29.68
N MET A 727 -12.47 29.43 -28.52
CA MET A 727 -13.09 30.27 -27.48
C MET A 727 -12.77 31.75 -27.62
#